data_AF-A0A2D6XHG3-F1
#
_entry.id   AF-A0A2D6XHG3-F1
#
_cell.length_a   1.000
_cell.length_b   1.000
_cell.length_c   1.000
_cell.angle_alpha   90.00
_cell.angle_beta   90.00
_cell.angle_gamma   90.00
#
_symmetry.space_group_name_H-M   'P 1'
#
loop_
_entity.id
_entity.type
_entity.pdbx_description
1 polymer ?
#
loop_
_entity_poly.entity_id
_entity_poly.type
_entity_poly.pdbx_seq_one_letter_code
_entity_poly.pdbx_strand_id
1 'polypeptide(L)'
;MAIFRLTEDNFRFFSLETNPKRTYTSGSRGQVTGSIGVFPRASRVLTNFTSDNPPSAEDEPYADSLALVPGAPSTLDSVDDYLANAASDVSTGVTDIESHIGNYLSDVNTLAGTTWKLLAKQDISRLEPVLEMTSPREPDPEKTFFFKKTQFTGSSNCKRAIRESLIPDYRPAFPLTMNYAYKNYHCLNFFTASSVPSESVIIYPNSASQTGSRDLVSGSYITRGPFSFDFYINPKYTTDSPGDIFKAGTILHLSSCYALSLVTGSALDEEGLPNSYRLMLQLSHSADISPSEISLAVENNQRSKSDTYPSVGSGIGDLIFLSKDNRSLKRNHWHHVCVRWGTKTVNDGTGSFTVDGVQQGQFYVPSSTIAPRSYPDGSGIPGNPAALCVGNFYQGPNNGRSSQSFFFTSGTFIRDGTKIMEPYESRVVNPASYAFNHPLNAEVHDLKIFESYRNTDEIEKSSREGLSDLSNLLFYVPPLFVKESPKRANIRLSPDDNRHYWFNYAESLSHLPDAPSPHPSYLPTTKDPFSTDLSFRVGGRDVNVENFVRDFKTGNYPRLFKLTGSNTAVSEWTAAGGADPSSKTFGQTNNANDVLFFQDTHKKRNLTVLPCDNGKFKPNFELLFTGSYDQKPLSGSGLGKFVNDLGHLDLSLIHLDSDLSLSEHFQTGAPPGVFPTQIGVAPVSGSMVYDDGAGGGLLQKVTSTTPASSYYVWPSSPGGRANLNWSLSQDLGANSWLYYKSGSVGLQSVLQETADTTSNEVVIFSIGSLFYGDRILEGSFQIKDASLTGSDGKVSMILKDDGYGGLYRADCLTEHATWNNVGNVFYKEGIVLVKSPNIPLFGKDQYAISLQGSNKVHTMALDVLAPANMINSSSNPTCFPLSASLNANDKNSRFTQISGIYFHDENLNIVMKTALAQPVVKRVGDKILFRVKMDY
;
A
#
# COMPACT_ATOMS: atom_id res chain seq x y z
N MET A 1 -51.17 27.09 40.58
CA MET A 1 -49.73 27.04 40.21
C MET A 1 -48.94 27.17 41.48
N ALA A 2 -47.92 26.33 41.70
CA ALA A 2 -47.07 26.40 42.88
C ALA A 2 -45.66 26.80 42.44
N ILE A 3 -45.09 27.81 43.09
CA ILE A 3 -43.74 28.32 42.81
C ILE A 3 -42.87 27.97 44.02
N PHE A 4 -41.71 27.37 43.75
CA PHE A 4 -40.71 27.06 44.77
C PHE A 4 -39.38 27.68 44.33
N ARG A 5 -38.66 28.28 45.28
CA ARG A 5 -37.32 28.80 45.05
C ARG A 5 -36.35 27.62 45.03
N LEU A 6 -35.56 27.52 43.96
CA LEU A 6 -34.45 26.58 43.91
C LEU A 6 -33.27 27.13 44.72
N THR A 7 -32.60 26.24 45.44
CA THR A 7 -31.36 26.50 46.18
C THR A 7 -30.21 25.74 45.53
N GLU A 8 -28.95 26.07 45.85
CA GLU A 8 -27.77 25.41 45.27
C GLU A 8 -27.80 23.89 45.42
N ASP A 9 -28.35 23.38 46.53
CA ASP A 9 -28.50 21.94 46.80
C ASP A 9 -29.41 21.21 45.79
N ASN A 10 -30.23 21.93 45.03
CA ASN A 10 -31.10 21.38 43.99
C ASN A 10 -30.36 21.16 42.66
N PHE A 11 -29.18 21.75 42.49
CA PHE A 11 -28.39 21.64 41.29
C PHE A 11 -27.31 20.57 41.46
N ARG A 12 -27.18 19.70 40.48
CA ARG A 12 -26.06 18.76 40.37
C ARG A 12 -25.40 18.93 39.02
N PHE A 13 -24.15 19.36 39.04
CA PHE A 13 -23.31 19.41 37.87
C PHE A 13 -22.42 18.17 37.86
N PHE A 14 -22.45 17.43 36.75
CA PHE A 14 -21.54 16.32 36.53
C PHE A 14 -21.22 16.24 35.04
N SER A 15 -20.04 15.71 34.73
CA SER A 15 -19.63 15.43 33.37
C SER A 15 -19.82 13.95 33.10
N LEU A 16 -20.43 13.61 31.96
CA LEU A 16 -20.49 12.26 31.45
C LEU A 16 -19.45 12.13 30.34
N GLU A 17 -18.51 11.22 30.51
CA GLU A 17 -17.68 10.79 29.38
C GLU A 17 -18.45 9.75 28.59
N THR A 18 -18.72 10.06 27.32
CA THR A 18 -19.44 9.18 26.41
C THR A 18 -18.50 8.73 25.29
N ASN A 19 -18.59 7.45 24.93
CA ASN A 19 -17.76 6.86 23.89
C ASN A 19 -18.60 6.41 22.69
N PRO A 20 -19.15 7.33 21.88
CA PRO A 20 -20.00 6.96 20.76
C PRO A 20 -19.19 6.21 19.70
N LYS A 21 -19.66 5.01 19.34
CA LYS A 21 -19.12 4.25 18.21
C LYS A 21 -19.65 4.84 16.91
N ARG A 22 -18.74 5.12 15.97
CA ARG A 22 -19.07 5.57 14.61
C ARG A 22 -18.49 4.63 13.57
N THR A 23 -19.15 4.63 12.41
CA THR A 23 -18.73 3.90 11.21
C THR A 23 -18.87 4.83 10.01
N TYR A 24 -17.84 4.87 9.18
CA TYR A 24 -17.78 5.62 7.93
C TYR A 24 -17.39 4.67 6.81
N THR A 25 -17.95 4.84 5.62
CA THR A 25 -17.59 4.08 4.43
C THR A 25 -17.53 5.02 3.24
N SER A 26 -16.39 5.05 2.57
CA SER A 26 -16.26 5.71 1.27
C SER A 26 -16.84 4.80 0.19
N GLY A 27 -17.56 5.39 -0.77
CA GLY A 27 -18.17 4.64 -1.87
C GLY A 27 -17.28 4.62 -3.10
N SER A 28 -17.19 3.48 -3.78
CA SER A 28 -16.50 3.32 -5.07
C SER A 28 -17.20 4.03 -6.24
N ARG A 29 -18.46 4.46 -6.05
CA ARG A 29 -19.29 5.21 -7.03
C ARG A 29 -19.92 6.47 -6.42
N GLY A 30 -19.24 7.10 -5.45
CA GLY A 30 -19.67 8.38 -4.87
C GLY A 30 -20.75 8.30 -3.78
N GLN A 31 -21.22 7.11 -3.38
CA GLN A 31 -22.12 6.97 -2.24
C GLN A 31 -21.34 6.83 -0.93
N VAL A 32 -21.09 7.95 -0.26
CA VAL A 32 -20.50 8.00 1.09
C VAL A 32 -21.58 7.74 2.13
N THR A 33 -21.33 6.80 3.04
CA THR A 33 -22.23 6.49 4.18
C THR A 33 -21.51 6.77 5.50
N GLY A 34 -22.23 7.34 6.47
CA GLY A 34 -21.67 7.69 7.79
C GLY A 34 -21.06 9.10 7.86
N SER A 35 -21.23 9.91 6.81
CA SER A 35 -20.95 11.35 6.82
C SER A 35 -21.75 12.07 7.91
N ILE A 36 -21.16 13.05 8.59
CA ILE A 36 -21.83 13.78 9.68
C ILE A 36 -22.25 15.16 9.19
N GLY A 37 -23.48 15.56 9.48
CA GLY A 37 -23.92 16.93 9.24
C GLY A 37 -23.15 17.90 10.13
N VAL A 38 -22.58 18.95 9.53
CA VAL A 38 -21.83 19.99 10.27
C VAL A 38 -22.74 20.77 11.23
N PHE A 39 -24.05 20.77 10.98
CA PHE A 39 -25.04 21.45 11.82
C PHE A 39 -25.92 20.49 12.63
N PRO A 40 -26.16 20.77 13.93
CA PRO A 40 -26.85 19.87 14.86
C PRO A 40 -28.36 19.72 14.62
N ARG A 41 -28.99 20.58 13.79
CA ARG A 41 -30.42 20.50 13.47
C ARG A 41 -30.64 20.15 12.00
N ALA A 42 -30.86 18.87 11.72
CA ALA A 42 -31.56 18.44 10.51
C ALA A 42 -33.06 18.42 10.83
N SER A 43 -33.81 19.45 10.41
CA SER A 43 -35.27 19.43 10.58
C SER A 43 -35.86 18.31 9.72
N ARG A 44 -36.61 17.38 10.35
CA ARG A 44 -37.43 16.36 9.67
C ARG A 44 -38.51 16.93 8.75
N VAL A 45 -38.77 18.24 8.80
CA VAL A 45 -39.75 18.91 7.93
C VAL A 45 -39.14 19.29 6.57
N LEU A 46 -37.84 19.06 6.35
CA LEU A 46 -37.17 19.33 5.06
C LEU A 46 -36.84 18.06 4.25
N THR A 47 -37.38 16.90 4.65
CA THR A 47 -37.30 15.68 3.83
C THR A 47 -38.47 15.64 2.85
N ASN A 48 -38.21 16.01 1.59
CA ASN A 48 -38.62 15.26 0.39
C ASN A 48 -38.28 16.05 -0.87
N PHE A 49 -37.23 15.65 -1.59
CA PHE A 49 -37.23 15.56 -3.05
C PHE A 49 -36.15 14.55 -3.45
N THR A 50 -36.58 13.32 -3.72
CA THR A 50 -35.79 12.32 -4.43
C THR A 50 -36.19 12.33 -5.91
N SER A 51 -35.16 12.18 -6.74
CA SER A 51 -35.13 11.71 -8.14
C SER A 51 -35.92 12.49 -9.18
N ASP A 52 -35.20 13.15 -10.09
CA ASP A 52 -34.93 12.58 -11.42
C ASP A 52 -33.80 13.36 -12.12
N ASN A 53 -32.94 12.62 -12.83
CA ASN A 53 -31.75 13.02 -13.61
C ASN A 53 -30.42 13.19 -12.85
N PRO A 54 -29.41 12.32 -13.12
CA PRO A 54 -28.03 12.59 -12.75
C PRO A 54 -27.38 13.50 -13.81
N PRO A 55 -26.59 14.52 -13.46
CA PRO A 55 -25.66 15.10 -14.42
C PRO A 55 -24.37 14.28 -14.42
N SER A 56 -23.94 13.96 -15.63
CA SER A 56 -22.66 13.39 -16.00
C SER A 56 -21.48 14.27 -15.56
N ALA A 57 -20.38 13.58 -15.27
CA ALA A 57 -19.05 14.11 -15.02
C ALA A 57 -18.59 15.09 -16.11
N GLU A 58 -17.81 16.10 -15.73
CA GLU A 58 -16.38 16.22 -16.05
C GLU A 58 -15.81 17.54 -15.52
N ASP A 59 -14.64 17.41 -14.86
CA ASP A 59 -13.53 18.38 -14.69
C ASP A 59 -13.50 19.47 -13.59
N GLU A 60 -12.45 19.31 -12.74
CA GLU A 60 -11.52 20.31 -12.16
C GLU A 60 -11.77 20.85 -10.70
N PRO A 61 -10.70 21.30 -9.98
CA PRO A 61 -10.32 20.77 -8.67
C PRO A 61 -10.43 21.82 -7.55
N TYR A 62 -10.03 21.37 -6.36
CA TYR A 62 -10.08 22.05 -5.07
C TYR A 62 -9.35 23.41 -5.06
N ALA A 63 -10.05 24.49 -5.41
CA ALA A 63 -9.69 25.85 -5.02
C ALA A 63 -10.96 26.67 -4.77
N ASP A 64 -11.05 27.16 -3.54
CA ASP A 64 -11.90 28.28 -3.11
C ASP A 64 -13.41 28.03 -3.13
N SER A 65 -13.92 27.41 -2.05
CA SER A 65 -15.34 27.16 -1.82
C SER A 65 -16.17 28.43 -1.54
N LEU A 66 -15.83 29.57 -2.15
CA LEU A 66 -16.58 30.81 -2.03
C LEU A 66 -16.84 31.58 -3.33
N ALA A 67 -16.46 31.09 -4.52
CA ALA A 67 -16.82 31.80 -5.74
C ALA A 67 -17.07 30.90 -6.96
N LEU A 68 -18.15 31.24 -7.68
CA LEU A 68 -18.45 30.93 -9.08
C LEU A 68 -19.04 29.54 -9.41
N VAL A 69 -20.35 29.43 -9.20
CA VAL A 69 -21.22 28.61 -10.04
C VAL A 69 -21.56 29.42 -11.31
N PRO A 70 -21.24 28.96 -12.54
CA PRO A 70 -21.69 29.62 -13.75
C PRO A 70 -23.18 29.33 -13.94
N GLY A 71 -24.00 30.38 -13.81
CA GLY A 71 -25.46 30.28 -13.81
C GLY A 71 -26.11 30.36 -12.42
N ALA A 72 -25.33 30.48 -11.35
CA ALA A 72 -25.86 31.05 -10.11
C ALA A 72 -25.90 32.58 -10.25
N PRO A 73 -26.92 33.25 -9.68
CA PRO A 73 -26.88 34.70 -9.57
C PRO A 73 -25.59 35.10 -8.85
N SER A 74 -24.85 36.00 -9.48
CA SER A 74 -23.65 36.63 -8.95
C SER A 74 -23.95 37.21 -7.56
N THR A 75 -23.37 36.58 -6.54
CA THR A 75 -22.94 37.14 -5.24
C THR A 75 -23.97 37.87 -4.36
N LEU A 76 -23.76 37.83 -3.04
CA LEU A 76 -24.42 38.74 -2.09
C LEU A 76 -24.24 40.22 -2.51
N ASP A 77 -23.20 40.52 -3.29
CA ASP A 77 -22.94 41.86 -3.83
C ASP A 77 -24.05 42.36 -4.76
N SER A 78 -24.76 41.49 -5.51
CA SER A 78 -25.87 41.96 -6.36
C SER A 78 -27.09 42.40 -5.55
N VAL A 79 -27.36 41.74 -4.41
CA VAL A 79 -28.46 42.08 -3.50
C VAL A 79 -28.18 43.39 -2.77
N ASP A 80 -26.92 43.59 -2.34
CA ASP A 80 -26.46 44.85 -1.73
C ASP A 80 -26.36 45.98 -2.78
N ASP A 81 -26.03 45.68 -4.04
CA ASP A 81 -26.02 46.63 -5.15
C ASP A 81 -27.43 47.17 -5.48
N TYR A 82 -28.50 46.37 -5.36
CA TYR A 82 -29.87 46.87 -5.56
C TYR A 82 -30.26 47.92 -4.50
N LEU A 83 -29.83 47.73 -3.25
CA LEU A 83 -30.05 48.68 -2.17
C LEU A 83 -29.12 49.90 -2.29
N ALA A 84 -27.87 49.71 -2.72
CA ALA A 84 -26.92 50.80 -2.94
C ALA A 84 -27.32 51.69 -4.12
N ASN A 85 -27.81 51.11 -5.22
CA ASN A 85 -28.34 51.85 -6.37
C ASN A 85 -29.65 52.56 -6.04
N ALA A 86 -30.57 51.93 -5.29
CA ALA A 86 -31.77 52.60 -4.80
C ALA A 86 -31.43 53.79 -3.88
N ALA A 87 -30.43 53.65 -3.01
CA ALA A 87 -29.95 54.75 -2.17
C ALA A 87 -29.30 55.88 -2.99
N SER A 88 -28.60 55.56 -4.08
CA SER A 88 -28.02 56.52 -5.02
C SER A 88 -29.10 57.29 -5.79
N ASP A 89 -30.13 56.60 -6.30
CA ASP A 89 -31.23 57.20 -7.06
C ASP A 89 -32.10 58.13 -6.20
N VAL A 90 -32.34 57.75 -4.93
CA VAL A 90 -33.00 58.64 -3.95
C VAL A 90 -32.16 59.88 -3.68
N SER A 91 -30.83 59.74 -3.59
CA SER A 91 -29.92 60.88 -3.37
C SER A 91 -29.82 61.84 -4.56
N THR A 92 -30.22 61.40 -5.76
CA THR A 92 -30.24 62.20 -6.99
C THR A 92 -31.64 62.69 -7.39
N GLY A 93 -32.65 62.44 -6.55
CA GLY A 93 -34.00 63.00 -6.69
C GLY A 93 -34.98 62.15 -7.52
N VAL A 94 -34.64 60.89 -7.80
CA VAL A 94 -35.54 59.93 -8.45
C VAL A 94 -36.49 59.34 -7.41
N THR A 95 -37.80 59.41 -7.65
CA THR A 95 -38.84 58.98 -6.70
C THR A 95 -39.36 57.56 -6.92
N ASP A 96 -39.04 56.95 -8.07
CA ASP A 96 -39.49 55.61 -8.44
C ASP A 96 -38.37 54.59 -8.27
N ILE A 97 -38.28 54.03 -7.06
CA ILE A 97 -37.36 52.93 -6.70
C ILE A 97 -38.08 51.58 -6.62
N GLU A 98 -39.34 51.51 -7.08
CA GLU A 98 -40.21 50.34 -6.93
C GLU A 98 -39.63 49.11 -7.66
N SER A 99 -38.97 49.33 -8.79
CA SER A 99 -38.24 48.29 -9.54
C SER A 99 -37.07 47.71 -8.74
N HIS A 100 -36.27 48.54 -8.09
CA HIS A 100 -35.11 48.09 -7.30
C HIS A 100 -35.54 47.34 -6.05
N ILE A 101 -36.57 47.84 -5.34
CA ILE A 101 -37.13 47.15 -4.17
C ILE A 101 -37.84 45.86 -4.59
N GLY A 102 -38.52 45.86 -5.74
CA GLY A 102 -39.16 44.66 -6.31
C GLY A 102 -38.17 43.55 -6.65
N ASN A 103 -37.04 43.90 -7.28
CA ASN A 103 -35.97 42.95 -7.59
C ASN A 103 -35.27 42.45 -6.32
N TYR A 104 -34.97 43.35 -5.37
CA TYR A 104 -34.45 42.97 -4.05
C TYR A 104 -35.36 41.97 -3.33
N LEU A 105 -36.68 42.26 -3.26
CA LEU A 105 -37.63 41.37 -2.60
C LEU A 105 -37.84 40.06 -3.37
N SER A 106 -37.77 40.06 -4.69
CA SER A 106 -37.80 38.85 -5.52
C SER A 106 -36.62 37.92 -5.19
N ASP A 107 -35.42 38.47 -5.11
CA ASP A 107 -34.19 37.71 -4.86
C ASP A 107 -34.11 37.25 -3.40
N VAL A 108 -34.51 38.09 -2.45
CA VAL A 108 -34.62 37.71 -1.03
C VAL A 108 -35.68 36.61 -0.80
N ASN A 109 -36.82 36.68 -1.49
CA ASN A 109 -37.87 35.66 -1.36
C ASN A 109 -37.53 34.35 -2.07
N THR A 110 -36.71 34.37 -3.13
CA THR A 110 -36.17 33.15 -3.74
C THR A 110 -35.04 32.55 -2.90
N LEU A 111 -34.23 33.37 -2.22
CA LEU A 111 -33.24 32.95 -1.22
C LEU A 111 -33.86 32.28 0.01
N ALA A 112 -35.12 32.60 0.36
CA ALA A 112 -35.83 31.98 1.47
C ALA A 112 -36.06 30.46 1.29
N GLY A 113 -35.93 29.94 0.05
CA GLY A 113 -36.01 28.52 -0.28
C GLY A 113 -34.67 27.81 -0.50
N THR A 114 -33.56 28.56 -0.62
CA THR A 114 -32.21 28.02 -0.86
C THR A 114 -31.29 28.37 0.31
N THR A 115 -31.57 27.79 1.48
CA THR A 115 -30.58 27.78 2.55
C THR A 115 -29.44 26.83 2.17
N TRP A 116 -28.45 27.37 1.47
CA TRP A 116 -27.14 26.76 1.20
C TRP A 116 -26.41 26.27 2.46
N LYS A 117 -26.88 26.69 3.64
CA LYS A 117 -26.38 26.27 4.96
C LYS A 117 -26.86 24.87 5.43
N LEU A 118 -27.62 24.10 4.64
CA LEU A 118 -28.33 22.92 5.19
C LEU A 118 -27.84 21.52 4.81
N LEU A 119 -26.73 21.34 4.09
CA LEU A 119 -26.22 19.99 3.78
C LEU A 119 -24.69 19.85 3.80
N ALA A 120 -23.97 20.76 4.45
CA ALA A 120 -22.53 20.57 4.64
C ALA A 120 -22.28 19.30 5.46
N LYS A 121 -21.70 18.30 4.80
CA LYS A 121 -21.33 17.01 5.38
C LYS A 121 -19.83 16.99 5.56
N GLN A 122 -19.38 16.61 6.76
CA GLN A 122 -17.98 16.31 6.99
C GLN A 122 -17.75 14.85 6.62
N ASP A 123 -16.93 14.65 5.60
CA ASP A 123 -16.39 13.36 5.21
C ASP A 123 -15.00 13.15 5.84
N ILE A 124 -14.56 11.90 5.85
CA ILE A 124 -13.16 11.58 6.17
C ILE A 124 -12.37 11.75 4.88
N SER A 125 -11.29 12.52 4.92
CA SER A 125 -10.46 12.77 3.76
C SER A 125 -9.31 11.77 3.74
N ARG A 126 -9.08 11.16 2.57
CA ARG A 126 -7.88 10.38 2.28
C ARG A 126 -6.94 11.24 1.44
N LEU A 127 -5.74 11.47 1.94
CA LEU A 127 -4.71 12.30 1.34
C LEU A 127 -3.55 11.41 0.92
N GLU A 128 -3.13 11.56 -0.33
CA GLU A 128 -1.84 11.07 -0.80
C GLU A 128 -0.93 12.29 -1.03
N PRO A 129 0.35 12.22 -0.64
CA PRO A 129 1.34 13.18 -1.09
C PRO A 129 1.66 12.88 -2.56
N VAL A 130 0.78 13.29 -3.45
CA VAL A 130 0.94 13.24 -4.91
C VAL A 130 0.69 14.64 -5.46
N LEU A 131 1.39 14.95 -6.56
CA LEU A 131 1.31 16.19 -7.29
C LEU A 131 0.33 15.96 -8.44
N GLU A 132 -0.76 16.72 -8.50
CA GLU A 132 -1.68 16.68 -9.63
C GLU A 132 -0.93 17.09 -10.89
N MET A 133 -1.01 16.29 -11.95
CA MET A 133 -0.22 16.59 -13.13
C MET A 133 -0.78 17.70 -14.00
N THR A 134 -1.99 18.27 -13.89
CA THR A 134 -2.32 19.45 -14.74
C THR A 134 -2.39 19.20 -16.28
N SER A 135 -3.27 19.78 -17.10
CA SER A 135 -3.02 19.93 -18.57
C SER A 135 -2.77 21.41 -18.96
N PRO A 136 -1.80 21.79 -19.82
CA PRO A 136 -1.68 23.19 -20.23
C PRO A 136 -3.01 23.66 -20.81
N ARG A 137 -3.45 24.86 -20.43
CA ARG A 137 -4.75 25.42 -20.79
C ARG A 137 -4.92 25.64 -22.31
N GLU A 138 -3.87 25.44 -23.11
CA GLU A 138 -3.92 25.51 -24.56
C GLU A 138 -3.24 24.28 -25.20
N PRO A 139 -3.95 23.55 -26.08
CA PRO A 139 -3.35 22.50 -26.90
C PRO A 139 -2.47 23.14 -27.98
N ASP A 140 -1.15 23.01 -27.85
CA ASP A 140 -0.21 23.31 -28.93
C ASP A 140 -0.03 22.04 -29.79
N PRO A 141 -0.52 22.02 -31.04
CA PRO A 141 -0.53 20.82 -31.88
C PRO A 141 0.86 20.33 -32.30
N GLU A 142 1.93 21.09 -32.08
CA GLU A 142 3.31 20.69 -32.45
C GLU A 142 4.15 20.19 -31.27
N LYS A 143 3.64 20.23 -30.03
CA LYS A 143 4.37 19.87 -28.81
C LYS A 143 3.85 18.57 -28.19
N THR A 144 4.41 17.43 -28.63
CA THR A 144 3.82 16.12 -28.36
C THR A 144 4.07 15.49 -26.99
N PHE A 145 4.94 15.98 -26.11
CA PHE A 145 5.09 15.38 -24.77
C PHE A 145 5.78 16.36 -23.80
N PHE A 146 5.01 17.03 -22.96
CA PHE A 146 5.54 17.80 -21.82
C PHE A 146 4.83 17.33 -20.54
N PHE A 147 5.57 16.60 -19.68
CA PHE A 147 5.17 16.41 -18.29
C PHE A 147 5.14 17.78 -17.61
N LYS A 148 4.11 18.06 -16.82
CA LYS A 148 3.79 19.40 -16.35
C LYS A 148 4.48 19.75 -15.02
N LYS A 149 4.50 21.05 -14.71
CA LYS A 149 5.07 21.63 -13.48
C LYS A 149 4.40 21.06 -12.22
N THR A 150 5.21 20.43 -11.39
CA THR A 150 4.88 19.86 -10.08
C THR A 150 4.65 20.99 -9.05
N GLN A 151 3.47 21.05 -8.41
CA GLN A 151 3.13 22.10 -7.41
C GLN A 151 2.93 21.54 -6.01
N PHE A 152 3.56 22.16 -5.01
CA PHE A 152 3.46 21.84 -3.59
C PHE A 152 1.99 21.67 -3.11
N THR A 153 1.57 20.47 -2.73
CA THR A 153 0.18 20.19 -2.29
C THR A 153 0.04 20.29 -0.77
N GLY A 154 -1.18 20.55 -0.29
CA GLY A 154 -1.52 20.53 1.15
C GLY A 154 -1.15 19.21 1.85
N SER A 155 -1.18 18.09 1.12
CA SER A 155 -0.77 16.76 1.60
C SER A 155 0.71 16.68 1.97
N SER A 156 1.60 17.32 1.20
CA SER A 156 3.05 17.36 1.50
C SER A 156 3.34 18.16 2.78
N ASN A 157 2.61 19.25 3.00
CA ASN A 157 2.66 19.99 4.27
C ASN A 157 2.17 19.15 5.45
N CYS A 158 1.10 18.40 5.26
CA CYS A 158 0.57 17.50 6.29
C CYS A 158 1.61 16.42 6.67
N LYS A 159 2.23 15.77 5.68
CA LYS A 159 3.33 14.81 5.90
C LYS A 159 4.46 15.41 6.74
N ARG A 160 4.91 16.62 6.37
CA ARG A 160 5.97 17.33 7.10
C ARG A 160 5.55 17.67 8.54
N ALA A 161 4.35 18.20 8.74
CA ALA A 161 3.82 18.51 10.07
C ALA A 161 3.71 17.27 10.97
N ILE A 162 3.32 16.13 10.40
CA ILE A 162 3.30 14.86 11.13
C ILE A 162 4.71 14.49 11.60
N ARG A 163 5.71 14.52 10.71
CA ARG A 163 7.10 14.12 11.02
C ARG A 163 7.79 15.08 11.99
N GLU A 164 7.67 16.37 11.76
CA GLU A 164 8.44 17.40 12.48
C GLU A 164 7.76 17.84 13.79
N SER A 165 6.44 17.68 13.91
CA SER A 165 5.68 18.14 15.09
C SER A 165 4.97 17.00 15.82
N LEU A 166 4.09 16.25 15.14
CA LEU A 166 3.22 15.28 15.82
C LEU A 166 3.95 14.05 16.34
N ILE A 167 4.86 13.46 15.54
CA ILE A 167 5.66 12.31 15.98
C ILE A 167 6.49 12.67 17.22
N PRO A 168 7.26 13.78 17.25
CA PRO A 168 7.96 14.21 18.46
C PRO A 168 7.06 14.44 19.68
N ASP A 169 5.86 15.02 19.50
CA ASP A 169 4.91 15.30 20.59
C ASP A 169 4.30 14.03 21.19
N TYR A 170 3.98 13.02 20.36
CA TYR A 170 3.42 11.75 20.82
C TYR A 170 4.48 10.77 21.35
N ARG A 171 5.75 10.93 20.97
CA ARG A 171 6.83 10.00 21.34
C ARG A 171 7.00 9.77 22.86
N PRO A 172 6.88 10.76 23.75
CA PRO A 172 6.95 10.53 25.20
C PRO A 172 5.85 9.61 25.73
N ALA A 173 4.66 9.64 25.14
CA ALA A 173 3.56 8.74 25.51
C ALA A 173 3.72 7.35 24.88
N PHE A 174 4.25 7.29 23.65
CA PHE A 174 4.31 6.06 22.85
C PHE A 174 5.70 5.84 22.19
N PRO A 175 6.75 5.59 22.98
CA PRO A 175 8.13 5.61 22.49
C PRO A 175 8.50 4.47 21.52
N LEU A 176 7.77 3.35 21.54
CA LEU A 176 8.08 2.16 20.74
C LEU A 176 7.47 2.21 19.32
N THR A 177 6.40 2.98 19.12
CA THR A 177 5.59 3.02 17.88
C THR A 177 5.72 4.34 17.14
N MET A 178 6.02 5.44 17.85
CA MET A 178 6.14 6.79 17.29
C MET A 178 7.52 7.04 16.70
N ASN A 179 7.67 6.61 15.45
CA ASN A 179 8.84 6.87 14.61
C ASN A 179 8.43 6.94 13.13
N TYR A 180 9.27 7.57 12.30
CA TYR A 180 9.09 7.59 10.84
C TYR A 180 9.76 6.38 10.15
N ALA A 181 9.47 5.18 10.65
CA ALA A 181 9.92 3.89 10.12
C ALA A 181 8.79 2.84 10.25
N TYR A 182 8.88 1.70 9.58
CA TYR A 182 7.92 0.59 9.73
C TYR A 182 8.63 -0.72 10.05
N LYS A 183 7.90 -1.72 10.53
CA LYS A 183 8.49 -3.00 10.94
C LYS A 183 8.82 -3.89 9.73
N ASN A 184 10.00 -4.51 9.77
CA ASN A 184 10.52 -5.42 8.75
C ASN A 184 9.91 -6.83 8.86
N TYR A 185 8.60 -6.96 9.01
CA TYR A 185 7.95 -8.26 9.09
C TYR A 185 6.87 -8.44 8.01
N HIS A 186 7.18 -9.26 7.02
CA HIS A 186 6.39 -9.42 5.80
C HIS A 186 6.07 -10.89 5.50
N CYS A 187 5.11 -11.08 4.61
CA CYS A 187 4.77 -12.37 4.02
C CYS A 187 4.69 -12.26 2.50
N LEU A 188 4.96 -13.37 1.80
CA LEU A 188 4.71 -13.48 0.38
C LEU A 188 3.25 -13.81 0.15
N ASN A 189 2.58 -13.04 -0.70
CA ASN A 189 1.19 -13.20 -1.04
C ASN A 189 1.03 -13.73 -2.47
N PHE A 190 0.54 -14.95 -2.59
CA PHE A 190 0.19 -15.56 -3.87
C PHE A 190 -1.34 -15.65 -3.98
N PHE A 191 -1.87 -15.07 -5.05
CA PHE A 191 -3.30 -15.00 -5.33
C PHE A 191 -3.55 -15.06 -6.85
N THR A 192 -4.74 -15.47 -7.26
CA THR A 192 -5.18 -15.43 -8.66
C THR A 192 -6.37 -14.49 -8.82
N ALA A 193 -6.36 -13.66 -9.86
CA ALA A 193 -7.48 -12.80 -10.24
C ALA A 193 -7.47 -12.59 -11.76
N SER A 194 -8.55 -12.01 -12.30
CA SER A 194 -8.62 -11.68 -13.73
C SER A 194 -7.64 -10.56 -14.13
N SER A 195 -7.28 -9.70 -13.17
CA SER A 195 -6.40 -8.54 -13.34
C SER A 195 -4.91 -8.84 -13.19
N VAL A 196 -4.50 -10.10 -12.96
CA VAL A 196 -3.10 -10.46 -12.69
C VAL A 196 -2.67 -11.72 -13.43
N PRO A 197 -1.40 -11.87 -13.84
CA PRO A 197 -0.92 -13.08 -14.50
C PRO A 197 -0.96 -14.29 -13.55
N SER A 198 -1.55 -15.40 -14.01
CA SER A 198 -1.55 -16.69 -13.31
C SER A 198 -0.20 -17.43 -13.39
N GLU A 199 0.67 -17.03 -14.30
CA GLU A 199 1.99 -17.64 -14.54
C GLU A 199 3.10 -17.11 -13.62
N SER A 200 2.80 -16.16 -12.73
CA SER A 200 3.81 -15.56 -11.85
C SER A 200 4.47 -16.59 -10.94
N VAL A 201 5.79 -16.51 -10.80
CA VAL A 201 6.58 -17.46 -10.00
C VAL A 201 7.92 -16.83 -9.59
N ILE A 202 8.40 -17.20 -8.41
CA ILE A 202 9.74 -16.83 -7.93
C ILE A 202 10.66 -18.04 -8.16
N ILE A 203 11.70 -17.88 -8.98
CA ILE A 203 12.52 -19.00 -9.47
C ILE A 203 13.96 -18.87 -8.94
N TYR A 204 14.37 -19.73 -8.02
CA TYR A 204 15.72 -19.75 -7.48
C TYR A 204 16.65 -20.64 -8.32
N PRO A 205 17.90 -20.19 -8.60
CA PRO A 205 18.86 -20.96 -9.36
C PRO A 205 19.37 -22.18 -8.56
N ASN A 206 18.99 -23.38 -8.96
CA ASN A 206 19.50 -24.63 -8.38
C ASN A 206 20.80 -25.03 -9.09
N SER A 207 21.94 -24.69 -8.50
CA SER A 207 23.25 -24.93 -9.14
C SER A 207 23.76 -26.34 -8.84
N ALA A 208 23.76 -27.21 -9.85
CA ALA A 208 24.30 -28.55 -9.76
C ALA A 208 25.85 -28.54 -9.62
N SER A 209 26.38 -29.46 -8.81
CA SER A 209 27.82 -29.73 -8.79
C SER A 209 28.17 -30.71 -9.91
N GLN A 210 29.08 -30.32 -10.80
CA GLN A 210 29.57 -31.18 -11.88
C GLN A 210 30.55 -32.28 -11.39
N THR A 211 30.96 -32.25 -10.12
CA THR A 211 31.97 -33.15 -9.54
C THR A 211 31.40 -34.33 -8.74
N GLY A 212 30.07 -34.49 -8.66
CA GLY A 212 29.40 -35.56 -7.92
C GLY A 212 29.00 -36.77 -8.79
N SER A 213 28.87 -37.94 -8.15
CA SER A 213 28.44 -39.23 -8.76
C SER A 213 27.41 -39.06 -9.87
N ARG A 214 27.68 -39.68 -11.03
CA ARG A 214 26.84 -39.60 -12.25
C ARG A 214 25.45 -40.22 -12.08
N ASP A 215 25.17 -40.88 -10.96
CA ASP A 215 23.98 -41.72 -10.80
C ASP A 215 22.75 -40.99 -10.25
N LEU A 216 22.93 -39.94 -9.44
CA LEU A 216 21.83 -39.18 -8.80
C LEU A 216 21.94 -37.68 -9.09
N VAL A 217 20.79 -37.01 -9.20
CA VAL A 217 20.73 -35.56 -9.42
C VAL A 217 21.45 -34.78 -8.31
N SER A 218 22.03 -33.63 -8.67
CA SER A 218 22.78 -32.73 -7.79
C SER A 218 22.30 -31.28 -7.93
N GLY A 219 22.45 -30.49 -6.86
CA GLY A 219 21.93 -29.12 -6.81
C GLY A 219 21.96 -28.55 -5.39
N SER A 220 21.97 -27.22 -5.30
CA SER A 220 21.91 -26.45 -4.05
C SER A 220 20.69 -26.78 -3.18
N TYR A 221 19.56 -27.14 -3.78
CA TYR A 221 18.28 -27.34 -3.09
C TYR A 221 17.78 -28.79 -3.13
N ILE A 222 18.65 -29.74 -3.48
CA ILE A 222 18.30 -31.17 -3.57
C ILE A 222 18.51 -31.87 -2.24
N THR A 223 17.47 -32.56 -1.77
CA THR A 223 17.50 -33.41 -0.58
C THR A 223 17.94 -34.84 -0.96
N ARG A 224 19.16 -35.23 -0.58
CA ARG A 224 19.71 -36.58 -0.89
C ARG A 224 19.49 -37.62 0.20
N GLY A 225 19.21 -37.17 1.42
CA GLY A 225 18.97 -38.04 2.58
C GLY A 225 17.75 -37.58 3.36
N PRO A 226 17.82 -37.51 4.71
CA PRO A 226 16.72 -37.00 5.51
C PRO A 226 16.42 -35.53 5.15
N PHE A 227 15.17 -35.11 5.29
CA PHE A 227 14.77 -33.74 5.01
C PHE A 227 13.64 -33.29 5.92
N SER A 228 13.50 -31.97 6.03
CA SER A 228 12.30 -31.33 6.57
C SER A 228 11.97 -30.04 5.83
N PHE A 229 10.75 -29.92 5.33
CA PHE A 229 10.18 -28.65 4.86
C PHE A 229 9.49 -27.99 6.04
N ASP A 230 9.85 -26.75 6.39
CA ASP A 230 9.33 -26.04 7.56
C ASP A 230 8.96 -24.61 7.16
N PHE A 231 7.72 -24.19 7.40
CA PHE A 231 7.23 -22.86 7.02
C PHE A 231 5.90 -22.52 7.68
N TYR A 232 5.52 -21.24 7.57
CA TYR A 232 4.17 -20.79 7.85
C TYR A 232 3.36 -20.59 6.57
N ILE A 233 2.09 -20.99 6.61
CA ILE A 233 1.13 -20.76 5.52
C ILE A 233 -0.22 -20.31 6.07
N ASN A 234 -0.87 -19.38 5.36
CA ASN A 234 -2.25 -18.98 5.55
C ASN A 234 -3.02 -19.21 4.23
N PRO A 235 -3.84 -20.27 4.14
CA PRO A 235 -4.78 -20.45 3.03
C PRO A 235 -5.80 -19.31 3.01
N LYS A 236 -5.46 -18.24 2.30
CA LYS A 236 -6.19 -16.96 2.35
C LYS A 236 -7.39 -16.94 1.42
N TYR A 237 -7.24 -17.50 0.22
CA TYR A 237 -8.20 -17.35 -0.87
C TYR A 237 -8.99 -18.64 -1.09
N THR A 238 -10.24 -18.48 -1.52
CA THR A 238 -11.16 -19.57 -1.85
C THR A 238 -11.61 -19.46 -3.30
N THR A 239 -12.55 -20.30 -3.72
CA THR A 239 -13.14 -20.25 -5.07
C THR A 239 -14.07 -19.04 -5.23
N ASP A 240 -14.32 -18.67 -6.49
CA ASP A 240 -15.12 -17.50 -6.82
C ASP A 240 -16.61 -17.73 -6.60
N SER A 241 -17.08 -18.96 -6.88
CA SER A 241 -18.44 -19.39 -6.62
C SER A 241 -18.50 -20.68 -5.79
N PRO A 242 -19.59 -20.92 -5.05
CA PRO A 242 -19.85 -22.19 -4.39
C PRO A 242 -19.92 -23.35 -5.39
N GLY A 243 -19.26 -24.47 -5.07
CA GLY A 243 -19.21 -25.66 -5.92
C GLY A 243 -18.13 -25.65 -7.02
N ASP A 244 -17.43 -24.54 -7.23
CA ASP A 244 -16.27 -24.50 -8.13
C ASP A 244 -15.14 -25.39 -7.61
N ILE A 245 -14.36 -25.95 -8.53
CA ILE A 245 -13.18 -26.74 -8.17
C ILE A 245 -12.06 -25.81 -7.75
N PHE A 246 -11.62 -25.93 -6.50
CA PHE A 246 -10.41 -25.25 -6.04
C PHE A 246 -9.18 -25.81 -6.77
N LYS A 247 -8.51 -24.93 -7.54
CA LYS A 247 -7.30 -25.29 -8.27
C LYS A 247 -6.13 -25.48 -7.29
N ALA A 248 -5.47 -26.64 -7.34
CA ALA A 248 -4.29 -26.90 -6.53
C ALA A 248 -3.17 -25.90 -6.87
N GLY A 249 -2.56 -25.31 -5.84
CA GLY A 249 -1.50 -24.31 -5.94
C GLY A 249 -0.21 -24.78 -5.29
N THR A 250 0.94 -24.49 -5.89
CA THR A 250 2.21 -25.08 -5.45
C THR A 250 3.07 -24.12 -4.64
N ILE A 251 3.54 -24.57 -3.48
CA ILE A 251 4.36 -23.79 -2.54
C ILE A 251 5.83 -23.86 -2.94
N LEU A 252 6.36 -25.07 -3.09
CA LEU A 252 7.74 -25.37 -3.48
C LEU A 252 7.73 -26.46 -4.54
N HIS A 253 8.46 -26.27 -5.64
CA HIS A 253 8.65 -27.30 -6.65
C HIS A 253 10.07 -27.28 -7.19
N LEU A 254 10.75 -28.43 -7.05
CA LEU A 254 11.98 -28.74 -7.74
C LEU A 254 11.74 -29.99 -8.60
N SER A 255 11.77 -29.81 -9.92
CA SER A 255 11.35 -30.86 -10.86
C SER A 255 12.10 -32.17 -10.66
N SER A 256 11.35 -33.26 -10.82
CA SER A 256 11.75 -34.65 -10.57
C SER A 256 12.24 -34.95 -9.14
N CYS A 257 12.25 -33.97 -8.21
CA CYS A 257 12.76 -34.14 -6.85
C CYS A 257 11.63 -34.09 -5.81
N TYR A 258 10.93 -32.97 -5.74
CA TYR A 258 9.80 -32.79 -4.83
C TYR A 258 8.86 -31.68 -5.31
N ALA A 259 7.58 -31.84 -5.04
CA ALA A 259 6.60 -30.75 -5.08
C ALA A 259 5.77 -30.77 -3.80
N LEU A 260 5.59 -29.59 -3.21
CA LEU A 260 4.72 -29.39 -2.05
C LEU A 260 3.63 -28.40 -2.43
N SER A 261 2.38 -28.87 -2.40
CA SER A 261 1.23 -28.15 -2.94
C SER A 261 0.12 -28.02 -1.91
N LEU A 262 -0.60 -26.91 -1.97
CA LEU A 262 -1.86 -26.68 -1.26
C LEU A 262 -3.02 -27.20 -2.12
N VAL A 263 -3.83 -28.08 -1.55
CA VAL A 263 -5.04 -28.63 -2.18
C VAL A 263 -6.24 -28.46 -1.26
N THR A 264 -7.44 -28.58 -1.82
CA THR A 264 -8.68 -28.43 -1.05
C THR A 264 -8.89 -29.59 -0.08
N GLY A 265 -9.50 -29.30 1.07
CA GLY A 265 -10.10 -30.29 1.96
C GLY A 265 -11.59 -30.44 1.66
N SER A 266 -12.28 -31.36 2.33
CA SER A 266 -13.72 -31.57 2.07
C SER A 266 -14.67 -30.65 2.83
N ALA A 267 -14.19 -29.87 3.83
CA ALA A 267 -15.05 -28.95 4.58
C ALA A 267 -15.28 -27.63 3.82
N LEU A 268 -16.56 -27.24 3.77
CA LEU A 268 -17.07 -26.00 3.21
C LEU A 268 -17.54 -25.04 4.33
N ASP A 269 -17.66 -23.75 4.03
CA ASP A 269 -18.29 -22.75 4.91
C ASP A 269 -19.81 -22.69 4.72
N GLU A 270 -20.46 -21.72 5.38
CA GLU A 270 -21.91 -21.50 5.33
C GLU A 270 -22.39 -21.13 3.91
N GLU A 271 -21.51 -20.55 3.10
CA GLU A 271 -21.73 -20.16 1.71
C GLU A 271 -21.43 -21.30 0.71
N GLY A 272 -20.93 -22.45 1.17
CA GLY A 272 -20.57 -23.58 0.31
C GLY A 272 -19.22 -23.45 -0.40
N LEU A 273 -18.35 -22.53 0.06
CA LEU A 273 -16.99 -22.34 -0.42
C LEU A 273 -16.01 -23.19 0.39
N PRO A 274 -14.89 -23.64 -0.20
CA PRO A 274 -13.83 -24.30 0.55
C PRO A 274 -13.41 -23.52 1.80
N ASN A 275 -13.38 -24.21 2.93
CA ASN A 275 -13.01 -23.65 4.25
C ASN A 275 -11.87 -24.44 4.93
N SER A 276 -11.54 -25.62 4.40
CA SER A 276 -10.39 -26.43 4.83
C SER A 276 -9.50 -26.79 3.65
N TYR A 277 -8.23 -27.01 3.95
CA TYR A 277 -7.20 -27.33 2.98
C TYR A 277 -6.26 -28.43 3.51
N ARG A 278 -5.55 -29.06 2.58
CA ARG A 278 -4.57 -30.13 2.83
C ARG A 278 -3.26 -29.79 2.15
N LEU A 279 -2.20 -30.42 2.63
CA LEU A 279 -0.89 -30.41 1.97
C LEU A 279 -0.74 -31.69 1.14
N MET A 280 -0.18 -31.54 -0.05
CA MET A 280 0.19 -32.63 -0.93
C MET A 280 1.70 -32.61 -1.14
N LEU A 281 2.37 -33.68 -0.70
CA LEU A 281 3.79 -33.93 -0.95
C LEU A 281 3.91 -34.93 -2.10
N GLN A 282 4.61 -34.53 -3.15
CA GLN A 282 5.02 -35.39 -4.25
C GLN A 282 6.53 -35.54 -4.21
N LEU A 283 7.05 -36.76 -4.33
CA LEU A 283 8.49 -37.03 -4.27
C LEU A 283 8.98 -37.75 -5.54
N SER A 284 10.25 -37.52 -5.87
CA SER A 284 10.97 -38.14 -6.98
C SER A 284 10.17 -38.04 -8.30
N HIS A 285 10.02 -39.13 -9.05
CA HIS A 285 9.25 -39.20 -10.30
C HIS A 285 7.79 -38.77 -10.19
N SER A 286 7.21 -38.69 -8.98
CA SER A 286 5.84 -38.19 -8.80
C SER A 286 5.78 -36.66 -8.73
N ALA A 287 6.92 -35.98 -8.54
CA ALA A 287 7.00 -34.53 -8.48
C ALA A 287 6.68 -33.84 -9.82
N ASP A 288 6.71 -34.57 -10.93
CA ASP A 288 6.43 -34.04 -12.27
C ASP A 288 4.94 -34.12 -12.66
N ILE A 289 4.10 -34.76 -11.84
CA ILE A 289 2.64 -34.84 -12.04
C ILE A 289 2.01 -33.50 -11.63
N SER A 290 1.14 -32.93 -12.46
CA SER A 290 0.41 -31.71 -12.10
C SER A 290 -0.44 -31.92 -10.84
N PRO A 291 -0.39 -31.04 -9.83
CA PRO A 291 -1.05 -31.29 -8.56
C PRO A 291 -2.59 -31.33 -8.65
N SER A 292 -3.19 -30.67 -9.64
CA SER A 292 -4.65 -30.75 -9.86
C SER A 292 -5.12 -32.04 -10.55
N GLU A 293 -4.22 -32.84 -11.11
CA GLU A 293 -4.57 -34.14 -11.75
C GLU A 293 -4.69 -35.27 -10.72
N ILE A 294 -4.25 -35.02 -9.48
CA ILE A 294 -4.14 -36.01 -8.43
C ILE A 294 -5.46 -36.10 -7.66
N SER A 295 -6.08 -37.28 -7.69
CA SER A 295 -7.27 -37.56 -6.87
C SER A 295 -6.97 -37.41 -5.38
N LEU A 296 -7.76 -36.66 -4.62
CA LEU A 296 -7.56 -36.44 -3.18
C LEU A 296 -8.16 -37.54 -2.28
N ALA A 297 -8.89 -38.48 -2.87
CA ALA A 297 -9.61 -39.53 -2.15
C ALA A 297 -8.75 -40.76 -1.84
N VAL A 298 -7.61 -40.92 -2.50
CA VAL A 298 -6.73 -42.08 -2.31
C VAL A 298 -5.83 -41.86 -1.10
N GLU A 299 -5.83 -42.82 -0.18
CA GLU A 299 -4.99 -42.79 1.02
C GLU A 299 -3.49 -42.90 0.69
N ASN A 300 -2.66 -42.43 1.62
CA ASN A 300 -1.21 -42.51 1.50
C ASN A 300 -0.77 -43.97 1.37
N ASN A 301 0.24 -44.20 0.52
CA ASN A 301 0.79 -45.54 0.24
C ASN A 301 -0.16 -46.53 -0.48
N GLN A 302 -1.32 -46.08 -0.99
CA GLN A 302 -2.25 -46.92 -1.78
C GLN A 302 -2.23 -46.65 -3.29
N ARG A 303 -1.49 -45.63 -3.76
CA ARG A 303 -1.38 -45.30 -5.19
C ARG A 303 -0.42 -46.26 -5.91
N SER A 304 -0.76 -46.62 -7.13
CA SER A 304 0.05 -47.52 -7.96
C SER A 304 0.88 -46.74 -8.97
N LYS A 305 2.04 -47.29 -9.34
CA LYS A 305 2.80 -46.79 -10.51
C LYS A 305 2.02 -46.95 -11.81
N SER A 306 1.08 -47.88 -11.90
CA SER A 306 0.31 -48.09 -13.13
C SER A 306 -0.70 -46.98 -13.42
N ASP A 307 -0.95 -46.07 -12.46
CA ASP A 307 -1.90 -44.97 -12.64
C ASP A 307 -1.44 -44.06 -13.79
N THR A 308 -2.41 -43.59 -14.59
CA THR A 308 -2.14 -42.76 -15.77
C THR A 308 -2.53 -41.33 -15.49
N TYR A 309 -1.60 -40.40 -15.70
CA TYR A 309 -1.80 -38.96 -15.53
C TYR A 309 -1.65 -38.24 -16.87
N PRO A 310 -2.55 -37.30 -17.21
CA PRO A 310 -2.47 -36.54 -18.45
C PRO A 310 -1.13 -35.82 -18.69
N SER A 311 -0.49 -35.25 -17.65
CA SER A 311 0.73 -34.46 -17.86
C SER A 311 1.99 -35.28 -18.16
N VAL A 312 2.03 -36.55 -17.76
CA VAL A 312 3.28 -37.33 -17.69
C VAL A 312 3.13 -38.82 -18.06
N GLY A 313 1.91 -39.31 -18.28
CA GLY A 313 1.64 -40.69 -18.68
C GLY A 313 1.48 -41.66 -17.50
N SER A 314 1.80 -42.94 -17.73
CA SER A 314 1.74 -44.02 -16.73
C SER A 314 3.14 -44.39 -16.21
N GLY A 315 3.21 -45.15 -15.12
CA GLY A 315 4.47 -45.65 -14.54
C GLY A 315 4.97 -44.87 -13.31
N ILE A 316 4.14 -43.98 -12.76
CA ILE A 316 4.48 -42.96 -11.75
C ILE A 316 3.29 -42.70 -10.81
N GLY A 317 3.49 -41.95 -9.73
CA GLY A 317 2.41 -41.51 -8.82
C GLY A 317 2.27 -42.28 -7.50
N ASP A 318 3.10 -43.30 -7.26
CA ASP A 318 3.15 -44.05 -5.99
C ASP A 318 3.81 -43.28 -4.83
N LEU A 319 4.45 -42.14 -5.12
CA LEU A 319 5.12 -41.28 -4.12
C LEU A 319 4.40 -39.94 -3.95
N ILE A 320 3.07 -40.02 -3.81
CA ILE A 320 2.21 -38.88 -3.54
C ILE A 320 1.53 -39.09 -2.19
N PHE A 321 1.65 -38.11 -1.32
CA PHE A 321 1.18 -38.17 0.06
C PHE A 321 0.39 -36.93 0.43
N LEU A 322 -0.68 -37.11 1.18
CA LEU A 322 -1.57 -36.05 1.63
C LEU A 322 -1.54 -35.95 3.15
N SER A 323 -1.68 -34.73 3.66
CA SER A 323 -2.07 -34.51 5.05
C SER A 323 -3.55 -34.90 5.25
N LYS A 324 -3.98 -35.01 6.51
CA LYS A 324 -5.35 -35.38 6.91
C LYS A 324 -6.35 -34.37 6.38
N ASP A 325 -7.49 -34.88 5.96
CA ASP A 325 -8.60 -34.04 5.55
C ASP A 325 -9.26 -33.32 6.75
N ASN A 326 -9.87 -32.15 6.52
CA ASN A 326 -10.69 -31.35 7.46
C ASN A 326 -10.06 -30.93 8.81
N ARG A 327 -8.79 -31.25 9.06
CA ARG A 327 -8.08 -30.89 10.31
C ARG A 327 -6.63 -30.42 10.10
N SER A 328 -6.16 -30.37 8.85
CA SER A 328 -4.80 -29.88 8.56
C SER A 328 -4.76 -28.36 8.55
N LEU A 329 -5.42 -27.72 7.60
CA LEU A 329 -5.34 -26.27 7.41
C LEU A 329 -6.75 -25.69 7.30
N LYS A 330 -6.98 -24.52 7.91
CA LYS A 330 -8.24 -23.77 7.87
C LYS A 330 -8.05 -22.49 7.05
N ARG A 331 -9.12 -22.05 6.41
CA ARG A 331 -9.12 -20.77 5.69
C ARG A 331 -8.82 -19.60 6.63
N ASN A 332 -8.02 -18.65 6.15
CA ASN A 332 -7.65 -17.41 6.83
C ASN A 332 -7.01 -17.61 8.23
N HIS A 333 -6.31 -18.73 8.44
CA HIS A 333 -5.56 -19.01 9.67
C HIS A 333 -4.08 -19.24 9.35
N TRP A 334 -3.19 -18.63 10.14
CA TRP A 334 -1.77 -18.97 10.10
C TRP A 334 -1.51 -20.33 10.76
N HIS A 335 -0.94 -21.24 9.98
CA HIS A 335 -0.53 -22.57 10.38
C HIS A 335 0.97 -22.74 10.24
N HIS A 336 1.62 -23.25 11.29
CA HIS A 336 3.02 -23.72 11.19
C HIS A 336 3.00 -25.14 10.63
N VAL A 337 3.80 -25.41 9.61
CA VAL A 337 3.85 -26.69 8.91
C VAL A 337 5.27 -27.22 8.96
N CYS A 338 5.42 -28.50 9.32
CA CYS A 338 6.64 -29.25 9.09
C CYS A 338 6.34 -30.60 8.42
N VAL A 339 6.91 -30.83 7.23
CA VAL A 339 6.87 -32.12 6.53
C VAL A 339 8.26 -32.74 6.58
N ARG A 340 8.40 -33.85 7.31
CA ARG A 340 9.71 -34.45 7.62
C ARG A 340 9.78 -35.92 7.27
N TRP A 341 10.96 -36.37 6.88
CA TRP A 341 11.28 -37.78 6.64
C TRP A 341 12.76 -38.05 6.90
N GLY A 342 13.05 -39.17 7.57
CA GLY A 342 14.37 -39.45 8.11
C GLY A 342 15.08 -40.66 7.51
N THR A 343 14.72 -41.05 6.28
CA THR A 343 15.20 -42.29 5.61
C THR A 343 14.84 -43.56 6.37
N LYS A 344 15.39 -44.72 5.97
CA LYS A 344 15.29 -45.98 6.73
C LYS A 344 15.91 -45.91 8.13
N THR A 345 16.77 -44.92 8.42
CA THR A 345 17.48 -44.83 9.70
C THR A 345 16.64 -44.24 10.82
N VAL A 346 15.61 -43.43 10.50
CA VAL A 346 14.71 -42.81 11.48
C VAL A 346 13.29 -43.24 11.17
N ASN A 347 12.60 -43.79 12.17
CA ASN A 347 11.22 -44.29 12.06
C ASN A 347 11.01 -45.28 10.89
N ASP A 348 12.05 -46.06 10.56
CA ASP A 348 12.05 -47.11 9.52
C ASP A 348 11.58 -46.64 8.13
N GLY A 349 11.76 -45.36 7.79
CA GLY A 349 11.28 -44.80 6.52
C GLY A 349 9.90 -44.13 6.60
N THR A 350 9.30 -44.04 7.79
CA THR A 350 8.05 -43.32 8.03
C THR A 350 8.32 -41.81 8.16
N GLY A 351 7.70 -41.03 7.27
CA GLY A 351 7.63 -39.58 7.34
C GLY A 351 6.29 -39.09 7.88
N SER A 352 6.22 -37.81 8.22
CA SER A 352 5.04 -37.21 8.85
C SER A 352 4.78 -35.78 8.40
N PHE A 353 3.50 -35.42 8.30
CA PHE A 353 3.02 -34.04 8.26
C PHE A 353 2.75 -33.59 9.69
N THR A 354 3.33 -32.48 10.12
CA THR A 354 3.04 -31.83 11.40
C THR A 354 2.47 -30.45 11.11
N VAL A 355 1.32 -30.12 11.70
CA VAL A 355 0.69 -28.80 11.59
C VAL A 355 0.36 -28.30 12.98
N ASP A 356 0.79 -27.08 13.31
CA ASP A 356 0.64 -26.46 14.62
C ASP A 356 1.10 -27.37 15.78
N GLY A 357 2.24 -28.04 15.58
CA GLY A 357 2.80 -29.00 16.55
C GLY A 357 2.10 -30.36 16.62
N VAL A 358 1.02 -30.58 15.86
CA VAL A 358 0.23 -31.82 15.87
C VAL A 358 0.48 -32.63 14.60
N GLN A 359 0.68 -33.95 14.72
CA GLN A 359 0.83 -34.82 13.55
C GLN A 359 -0.50 -34.95 12.77
N GLN A 360 -0.52 -34.43 11.54
CA GLN A 360 -1.66 -34.41 10.63
C GLN A 360 -1.47 -35.32 9.41
N GLY A 361 -0.70 -36.39 9.51
CA GLY A 361 -0.56 -37.37 8.44
C GLY A 361 0.76 -38.10 8.52
N GLN A 362 0.81 -39.31 7.97
CA GLN A 362 2.02 -40.11 7.86
C GLN A 362 2.11 -40.70 6.47
N PHE A 363 3.34 -40.99 6.05
CA PHE A 363 3.63 -41.66 4.80
C PHE A 363 4.85 -42.55 4.97
N TYR A 364 4.94 -43.60 4.17
CA TYR A 364 6.03 -44.56 4.24
C TYR A 364 6.86 -44.55 2.96
N VAL A 365 8.15 -44.29 3.08
CA VAL A 365 9.11 -44.36 1.97
C VAL A 365 10.30 -45.20 2.42
N PRO A 366 10.36 -46.50 2.07
CA PRO A 366 11.45 -47.39 2.45
C PRO A 366 12.66 -47.20 1.54
N SER A 367 13.21 -45.99 1.50
CA SER A 367 14.38 -45.65 0.71
C SER A 367 15.47 -44.99 1.56
N SER A 368 16.72 -45.12 1.13
CA SER A 368 17.84 -44.34 1.68
C SER A 368 17.93 -42.94 1.07
N THR A 369 17.26 -42.71 -0.07
CA THR A 369 17.25 -41.43 -0.79
C THR A 369 15.93 -41.22 -1.53
N ILE A 370 15.51 -39.96 -1.63
CA ILE A 370 14.40 -39.53 -2.48
C ILE A 370 14.88 -38.80 -3.75
N ALA A 371 16.19 -38.55 -3.87
CA ALA A 371 16.75 -37.95 -5.06
C ALA A 371 16.60 -38.93 -6.24
N PRO A 372 16.02 -38.50 -7.37
CA PRO A 372 15.92 -39.35 -8.56
C PRO A 372 17.31 -39.65 -9.14
N ARG A 373 17.36 -40.66 -10.02
CA ARG A 373 18.53 -40.86 -10.87
C ARG A 373 18.71 -39.67 -11.80
N SER A 374 19.94 -39.35 -12.12
CA SER A 374 20.22 -38.35 -13.16
C SER A 374 19.65 -38.82 -14.50
N TYR A 375 19.03 -37.92 -15.25
CA TYR A 375 18.48 -38.19 -16.58
C TYR A 375 19.45 -37.69 -17.65
N PRO A 376 19.47 -38.27 -18.86
CA PRO A 376 20.27 -37.72 -19.95
C PRO A 376 19.70 -36.36 -20.37
N ASP A 377 20.54 -35.33 -20.42
CA ASP A 377 20.19 -33.98 -20.87
C ASP A 377 20.04 -33.86 -22.41
N GLY A 378 20.25 -34.96 -23.14
CA GLY A 378 20.28 -35.03 -24.60
C GLY A 378 21.68 -34.82 -25.21
N SER A 379 22.67 -34.42 -24.42
CA SER A 379 24.09 -34.28 -24.80
C SER A 379 24.98 -35.42 -24.29
N GLY A 380 24.42 -36.34 -23.50
CA GLY A 380 25.16 -37.42 -22.85
C GLY A 380 25.71 -37.04 -21.47
N ILE A 381 25.38 -35.85 -20.96
CA ILE A 381 25.73 -35.37 -19.63
C ILE A 381 24.54 -35.64 -18.68
N PRO A 382 24.78 -36.00 -17.41
CA PRO A 382 23.73 -36.07 -16.39
C PRO A 382 22.98 -34.73 -16.25
N GLY A 383 21.73 -34.69 -16.68
CA GLY A 383 20.78 -33.60 -16.52
C GLY A 383 20.35 -33.42 -15.06
N ASN A 384 20.23 -32.17 -14.65
CA ASN A 384 19.84 -31.77 -13.30
C ASN A 384 18.76 -30.69 -13.36
N PRO A 385 17.83 -30.65 -12.39
CA PRO A 385 16.86 -29.55 -12.32
C PRO A 385 17.61 -28.26 -11.99
N ALA A 386 17.36 -27.19 -12.74
CA ALA A 386 18.08 -25.93 -12.60
C ALA A 386 17.27 -24.85 -11.85
N ALA A 387 15.98 -25.11 -11.59
CA ALA A 387 15.05 -24.12 -11.05
C ALA A 387 14.25 -24.67 -9.87
N LEU A 388 14.43 -24.07 -8.68
CA LEU A 388 13.48 -24.21 -7.58
C LEU A 388 12.40 -23.14 -7.73
N CYS A 389 11.16 -23.56 -7.97
CA CYS A 389 10.01 -22.68 -8.13
C CYS A 389 9.28 -22.51 -6.80
N VAL A 390 8.98 -21.26 -6.45
CA VAL A 390 8.18 -20.89 -5.28
C VAL A 390 6.90 -20.21 -5.75
N GLY A 391 5.76 -20.71 -5.28
CA GLY A 391 4.43 -20.14 -5.56
C GLY A 391 3.78 -20.56 -6.88
N ASN A 392 4.41 -21.46 -7.66
CA ASN A 392 3.82 -22.07 -8.85
C ASN A 392 4.51 -23.40 -9.21
N PHE A 393 3.90 -24.18 -10.11
CA PHE A 393 4.42 -25.47 -10.56
C PHE A 393 4.98 -25.35 -11.99
N TYR A 394 6.28 -25.65 -12.17
CA TYR A 394 6.86 -25.77 -13.50
C TYR A 394 6.32 -26.99 -14.25
N GLN A 395 5.78 -26.79 -15.44
CA GLN A 395 5.40 -27.84 -16.38
C GLN A 395 6.22 -27.67 -17.65
N GLY A 396 7.03 -28.66 -18.01
CA GLY A 396 7.78 -28.59 -19.27
C GLY A 396 8.89 -29.63 -19.36
N PRO A 397 9.40 -29.88 -20.57
CA PRO A 397 10.55 -30.75 -20.76
C PRO A 397 11.83 -30.08 -20.27
N ASN A 398 12.71 -30.79 -19.57
CA ASN A 398 14.01 -30.28 -19.12
C ASN A 398 15.17 -30.80 -19.98
N ASN A 399 15.15 -30.53 -21.28
CA ASN A 399 16.20 -30.94 -22.23
C ASN A 399 16.34 -29.94 -23.39
N GLY A 400 17.49 -29.98 -24.07
CA GLY A 400 17.77 -29.12 -25.22
C GLY A 400 17.46 -27.63 -24.93
N ARG A 401 16.77 -26.97 -25.86
CA ARG A 401 16.34 -25.56 -25.72
C ARG A 401 15.19 -25.33 -24.73
N SER A 402 14.62 -26.39 -24.18
CA SER A 402 13.59 -26.31 -23.13
C SER A 402 14.16 -26.56 -21.74
N SER A 403 15.47 -26.75 -21.59
CA SER A 403 16.11 -26.88 -20.28
C SER A 403 15.78 -25.69 -19.36
N GLN A 404 15.53 -25.97 -18.09
CA GLN A 404 15.26 -24.97 -17.04
C GLN A 404 16.44 -24.02 -16.83
N SER A 405 17.66 -24.40 -17.20
CA SER A 405 18.84 -23.52 -17.17
C SER A 405 18.66 -22.28 -18.07
N PHE A 406 17.79 -22.33 -19.09
CA PHE A 406 17.41 -21.18 -19.91
C PHE A 406 16.57 -20.13 -19.16
N PHE A 407 16.18 -20.37 -17.90
CA PHE A 407 15.72 -19.29 -17.04
C PHE A 407 16.87 -18.39 -16.54
N PHE A 408 18.12 -18.82 -16.67
CA PHE A 408 19.34 -18.26 -16.09
C PHE A 408 20.44 -18.07 -17.16
N THR A 409 20.10 -17.37 -18.24
CA THR A 409 21.00 -17.04 -19.35
C THR A 409 21.74 -15.72 -19.13
N SER A 410 22.76 -15.43 -19.94
CA SER A 410 23.43 -14.13 -19.91
C SER A 410 22.48 -12.97 -20.21
N GLY A 411 21.45 -13.19 -21.06
CA GLY A 411 20.38 -12.20 -21.29
C GLY A 411 19.54 -11.92 -20.03
N THR A 412 19.17 -12.95 -19.26
CA THR A 412 18.42 -12.78 -18.00
C THR A 412 19.27 -12.16 -16.90
N PHE A 413 20.57 -12.43 -16.85
CA PHE A 413 21.48 -11.76 -15.94
C PHE A 413 21.54 -10.25 -16.20
N ILE A 414 21.68 -9.85 -17.47
CA ILE A 414 21.67 -8.42 -17.84
C ILE A 414 20.34 -7.78 -17.46
N ARG A 415 19.20 -8.43 -17.73
CA ARG A 415 17.87 -7.86 -17.47
C ARG A 415 17.51 -7.82 -15.99
N ASP A 416 17.63 -8.95 -15.30
CA ASP A 416 17.06 -9.18 -13.95
C ASP A 416 18.14 -9.36 -12.86
N GLY A 417 19.42 -9.45 -13.22
CA GLY A 417 20.52 -9.66 -12.27
C GLY A 417 20.66 -11.09 -11.74
N THR A 418 20.07 -12.07 -12.44
CA THR A 418 20.05 -13.48 -12.02
C THR A 418 21.39 -14.19 -12.23
N LYS A 419 21.68 -15.24 -11.46
CA LYS A 419 22.86 -16.09 -11.69
C LYS A 419 22.91 -16.60 -13.15
N ILE A 420 24.11 -16.67 -13.74
CA ILE A 420 24.32 -17.22 -15.08
C ILE A 420 24.59 -18.73 -14.98
N MET A 421 23.80 -19.53 -15.71
CA MET A 421 24.00 -20.95 -15.94
C MET A 421 24.24 -21.25 -17.43
N GLU A 422 23.63 -20.46 -18.32
CA GLU A 422 23.84 -20.54 -19.78
C GLU A 422 24.60 -19.29 -20.27
N PRO A 423 25.95 -19.29 -20.22
CA PRO A 423 26.75 -18.08 -20.48
C PRO A 423 26.74 -17.64 -21.94
N TYR A 424 26.58 -18.56 -22.89
CA TYR A 424 26.65 -18.28 -24.33
C TYR A 424 25.30 -17.85 -24.95
N GLU A 425 24.23 -17.79 -24.15
CA GLU A 425 22.88 -17.47 -24.62
C GLU A 425 22.46 -16.06 -24.17
N SER A 426 22.63 -15.07 -25.04
CA SER A 426 22.25 -13.67 -24.74
C SER A 426 20.87 -13.27 -25.26
N ARG A 427 20.36 -13.98 -26.27
CA ARG A 427 19.09 -13.65 -26.95
C ARG A 427 17.90 -14.46 -26.44
N VAL A 428 18.16 -15.63 -25.87
CA VAL A 428 17.14 -16.48 -25.27
C VAL A 428 17.09 -16.18 -23.78
N VAL A 429 15.89 -15.92 -23.26
CA VAL A 429 15.69 -15.57 -21.84
C VAL A 429 14.70 -16.49 -21.14
N ASN A 430 14.18 -17.51 -21.83
CA ASN A 430 13.26 -18.50 -21.31
C ASN A 430 13.47 -19.85 -22.01
N PRO A 431 13.10 -20.98 -21.39
CA PRO A 431 12.96 -22.25 -22.09
C PRO A 431 11.99 -22.14 -23.28
N ALA A 432 12.22 -22.95 -24.33
CA ALA A 432 11.37 -22.93 -25.53
C ALA A 432 9.94 -23.47 -25.28
N SER A 433 9.78 -24.40 -24.34
CA SER A 433 8.46 -24.94 -23.94
C SER A 433 8.41 -25.05 -22.42
N TYR A 434 7.43 -24.39 -21.82
CA TYR A 434 7.13 -24.45 -20.39
C TYR A 434 5.74 -23.85 -20.12
N ALA A 435 5.17 -24.14 -18.97
CA ALA A 435 3.96 -23.51 -18.44
C ALA A 435 3.98 -23.45 -16.91
N PHE A 436 3.24 -22.49 -16.36
CA PHE A 436 3.05 -22.28 -14.92
C PHE A 436 1.56 -22.17 -14.61
N ASN A 437 0.91 -23.32 -14.43
CA ASN A 437 -0.55 -23.41 -14.38
C ASN A 437 -1.12 -23.67 -12.97
N HIS A 438 -0.29 -23.76 -11.94
CA HIS A 438 -0.72 -24.07 -10.57
C HIS A 438 -0.25 -22.99 -9.59
N PRO A 439 -0.65 -21.72 -9.79
CA PRO A 439 -0.30 -20.64 -8.89
C PRO A 439 -0.84 -20.91 -7.49
N LEU A 440 -0.03 -20.61 -6.48
CA LEU A 440 -0.45 -20.68 -5.09
C LEU A 440 -1.51 -19.61 -4.81
N ASN A 441 -2.47 -19.97 -3.95
CA ASN A 441 -3.53 -19.11 -3.47
C ASN A 441 -3.48 -19.05 -1.94
N ALA A 442 -2.38 -18.51 -1.41
CA ALA A 442 -2.11 -18.41 0.01
C ALA A 442 -1.04 -17.34 0.30
N GLU A 443 -0.97 -16.93 1.56
CA GLU A 443 0.16 -16.18 2.09
C GLU A 443 1.14 -17.14 2.77
N VAL A 444 2.46 -16.92 2.60
CA VAL A 444 3.52 -17.74 3.20
C VAL A 444 4.63 -16.87 3.76
N HIS A 445 5.26 -17.32 4.85
CA HIS A 445 6.50 -16.73 5.35
C HIS A 445 7.37 -17.81 5.99
N ASP A 446 8.64 -17.46 6.20
CA ASP A 446 9.61 -18.32 6.89
C ASP A 446 9.84 -19.69 6.18
N LEU A 447 10.00 -19.67 4.85
CA LEU A 447 10.19 -20.89 4.04
C LEU A 447 11.57 -21.50 4.26
N LYS A 448 11.64 -22.73 4.79
CA LYS A 448 12.89 -23.45 5.08
C LYS A 448 12.91 -24.86 4.48
N ILE A 449 14.08 -25.26 3.99
CA ILE A 449 14.38 -26.66 3.62
C ILE A 449 15.60 -27.10 4.42
N PHE A 450 15.42 -28.07 5.31
CA PHE A 450 16.49 -28.69 6.09
C PHE A 450 17.00 -29.96 5.40
N GLU A 451 18.32 -30.21 5.49
CA GLU A 451 18.96 -31.47 5.04
C GLU A 451 18.94 -32.54 6.16
N SER A 452 17.98 -32.45 7.07
CA SER A 452 17.87 -33.33 8.23
C SER A 452 16.43 -33.54 8.68
N TYR A 453 16.23 -34.60 9.45
CA TYR A 453 14.97 -34.86 10.15
C TYR A 453 14.90 -33.97 11.39
N ARG A 454 13.88 -33.11 11.47
CA ARG A 454 13.65 -32.25 12.64
C ARG A 454 12.81 -32.99 13.67
N ASN A 455 13.25 -33.04 14.93
CA ASN A 455 12.47 -33.60 16.02
C ASN A 455 11.34 -32.65 16.47
N THR A 456 10.48 -33.07 17.41
CA THR A 456 9.30 -32.28 17.80
C THR A 456 9.66 -30.96 18.51
N ASP A 457 10.67 -30.95 19.38
CA ASP A 457 11.11 -29.74 20.09
C ASP A 457 11.71 -28.72 19.12
N GLU A 458 12.44 -29.22 18.14
CA GLU A 458 13.01 -28.43 17.06
C GLU A 458 11.95 -27.76 16.18
N ILE A 459 10.86 -28.47 15.88
CA ILE A 459 9.69 -27.95 15.16
C ILE A 459 8.97 -26.91 16.02
N GLU A 460 8.77 -27.19 17.30
CA GLU A 460 8.13 -26.25 18.22
C GLU A 460 8.93 -24.94 18.33
N LYS A 461 10.27 -25.02 18.45
CA LYS A 461 11.13 -23.83 18.45
C LYS A 461 11.01 -23.06 17.14
N SER A 462 11.10 -23.76 16.02
CA SER A 462 10.95 -23.20 14.66
C SER A 462 9.59 -22.52 14.44
N SER A 463 8.55 -22.93 15.17
CA SER A 463 7.23 -22.31 15.11
C SER A 463 7.13 -20.96 15.84
N ARG A 464 8.02 -20.67 16.80
CA ARG A 464 7.92 -19.46 17.66
C ARG A 464 8.84 -18.34 17.20
N GLU A 465 10.01 -18.68 16.67
CA GLU A 465 11.04 -17.71 16.33
C GLU A 465 11.83 -18.08 15.07
N GLY A 466 12.32 -17.06 14.36
CA GLY A 466 13.20 -17.23 13.20
C GLY A 466 14.55 -17.84 13.57
N LEU A 467 15.22 -18.44 12.59
CA LEU A 467 16.49 -19.12 12.82
C LEU A 467 17.65 -18.17 13.11
N SER A 468 18.57 -18.59 13.96
CA SER A 468 19.88 -17.97 14.17
C SER A 468 21.04 -18.75 13.57
N ASP A 469 20.92 -20.08 13.47
CA ASP A 469 21.89 -20.96 12.81
C ASP A 469 21.38 -21.40 11.44
N LEU A 470 22.19 -21.15 10.41
CA LEU A 470 21.90 -21.50 9.02
C LEU A 470 22.71 -22.71 8.53
N SER A 471 23.48 -23.39 9.40
CA SER A 471 24.38 -24.49 9.03
C SER A 471 23.65 -25.65 8.34
N ASN A 472 22.53 -26.09 8.92
CA ASN A 472 21.76 -27.29 8.56
C ASN A 472 20.57 -27.01 7.61
N LEU A 473 20.74 -26.08 6.67
CA LEU A 473 19.70 -25.66 5.71
C LEU A 473 20.20 -25.78 4.27
N LEU A 474 19.28 -26.04 3.35
CA LEU A 474 19.48 -25.93 1.90
C LEU A 474 18.90 -24.62 1.36
N PHE A 475 17.82 -24.11 1.95
CA PHE A 475 17.08 -22.94 1.48
C PHE A 475 16.41 -22.23 2.66
N TYR A 476 16.43 -20.89 2.68
CA TYR A 476 15.77 -20.10 3.70
C TYR A 476 15.31 -18.72 3.22
N VAL A 477 14.00 -18.47 3.23
CA VAL A 477 13.38 -17.18 2.83
C VAL A 477 12.36 -16.72 3.88
N PRO A 478 12.72 -15.73 4.75
CA PRO A 478 11.87 -15.17 5.82
C PRO A 478 11.12 -13.85 5.46
N PRO A 479 10.82 -13.61 4.19
CA PRO A 479 10.51 -12.28 3.62
C PRO A 479 11.03 -10.99 4.30
N LEU A 480 12.28 -10.94 4.76
CA LEU A 480 12.86 -9.73 5.34
C LEU A 480 13.41 -8.81 4.24
N PHE A 481 13.18 -7.50 4.36
CA PHE A 481 13.89 -6.50 3.58
C PHE A 481 15.39 -6.55 3.87
N VAL A 482 16.18 -6.66 2.82
CA VAL A 482 17.63 -6.45 2.80
C VAL A 482 17.95 -5.28 1.88
N LYS A 483 18.98 -4.49 2.23
CA LYS A 483 19.40 -3.37 1.38
C LYS A 483 20.05 -3.85 0.09
N GLU A 484 20.69 -5.02 0.13
CA GLU A 484 21.31 -5.65 -1.03
C GLU A 484 20.24 -6.16 -2.01
N SER A 485 20.55 -6.08 -3.30
CA SER A 485 19.71 -6.63 -4.37
C SER A 485 20.57 -7.04 -5.57
N PRO A 486 19.99 -7.73 -6.57
CA PRO A 486 20.68 -8.04 -7.81
C PRO A 486 21.03 -6.78 -8.60
N LYS A 487 22.27 -6.75 -9.09
CA LYS A 487 22.72 -5.75 -10.06
C LYS A 487 22.21 -6.12 -11.45
N ARG A 488 21.62 -5.15 -12.16
CA ARG A 488 20.95 -5.38 -13.46
C ARG A 488 20.99 -4.13 -14.32
N ALA A 489 21.00 -4.28 -15.65
CA ALA A 489 21.14 -3.16 -16.58
C ALA A 489 19.89 -2.26 -16.62
N ASN A 490 18.71 -2.85 -16.41
CA ASN A 490 17.44 -2.13 -16.47
C ASN A 490 16.81 -2.04 -15.08
N ILE A 491 16.90 -0.87 -14.47
CA ILE A 491 16.01 -0.47 -13.38
C ILE A 491 14.92 0.40 -13.99
N ARG A 492 13.66 0.23 -13.59
CA ARG A 492 12.58 1.15 -13.98
C ARG A 492 12.87 2.54 -13.39
N LEU A 493 13.39 3.43 -14.24
CA LEU A 493 13.70 4.82 -13.87
C LEU A 493 12.52 5.76 -14.17
N SER A 494 11.69 5.47 -15.18
CA SER A 494 10.52 6.28 -15.48
C SER A 494 9.52 5.56 -16.41
N PRO A 495 8.21 5.89 -16.39
CA PRO A 495 7.24 5.41 -17.38
C PRO A 495 7.59 5.80 -18.84
N ASP A 496 8.34 6.89 -19.04
CA ASP A 496 8.71 7.47 -20.33
C ASP A 496 10.17 7.21 -20.74
N ASP A 497 10.95 6.45 -19.96
CA ASP A 497 12.37 6.19 -20.24
C ASP A 497 12.56 5.14 -21.35
N ASN A 498 11.90 5.38 -22.47
CA ASN A 498 12.21 4.82 -23.77
C ASN A 498 13.28 5.70 -24.45
N ARG A 499 14.09 6.50 -23.73
CA ARG A 499 15.06 7.42 -24.37
C ARG A 499 16.41 7.60 -23.68
N HIS A 500 16.64 7.11 -22.46
CA HIS A 500 17.85 7.46 -21.71
C HIS A 500 18.64 6.33 -21.04
N TYR A 501 18.39 5.05 -21.33
CA TYR A 501 19.42 4.00 -21.15
C TYR A 501 19.41 2.94 -22.27
N TRP A 502 19.14 3.31 -23.52
CA TRP A 502 19.75 2.60 -24.66
C TRP A 502 21.21 3.03 -24.88
N PHE A 503 21.99 3.15 -23.81
CA PHE A 503 23.30 2.56 -23.94
C PHE A 503 23.05 1.07 -23.94
N ASN A 504 22.90 0.53 -25.15
CA ASN A 504 23.15 -0.86 -25.43
C ASN A 504 24.59 -1.18 -24.98
N TYR A 505 24.81 -1.34 -23.68
CA TYR A 505 26.00 -1.99 -23.15
C TYR A 505 26.07 -3.42 -23.70
N ALA A 506 24.94 -3.99 -24.11
CA ALA A 506 24.87 -5.25 -24.84
C ALA A 506 25.33 -5.16 -26.30
N GLU A 507 25.12 -4.04 -27.02
CA GLU A 507 25.55 -3.91 -28.42
C GLU A 507 26.97 -3.34 -28.55
N SER A 508 27.42 -2.48 -27.63
CA SER A 508 28.82 -2.01 -27.63
C SER A 508 29.83 -3.10 -27.21
N LEU A 509 29.36 -4.18 -26.57
CA LEU A 509 30.14 -5.41 -26.34
C LEU A 509 30.01 -6.43 -27.49
N SER A 510 29.09 -6.23 -28.44
CA SER A 510 28.89 -7.13 -29.59
C SER A 510 29.89 -6.92 -30.74
N HIS A 511 30.82 -5.97 -30.60
CA HIS A 511 31.88 -5.68 -31.59
C HIS A 511 33.30 -5.97 -31.10
N LEU A 512 33.46 -6.62 -29.94
CA LEU A 512 34.74 -7.19 -29.53
C LEU A 512 34.60 -8.72 -29.53
N PRO A 513 35.18 -9.42 -30.53
CA PRO A 513 35.11 -10.88 -30.63
C PRO A 513 35.66 -11.62 -29.40
N ASP A 514 36.40 -10.93 -28.52
CA ASP A 514 37.14 -11.53 -27.42
C ASP A 514 36.98 -10.77 -26.07
N ALA A 515 35.94 -9.95 -25.87
CA ALA A 515 35.73 -9.30 -24.56
C ALA A 515 34.98 -10.22 -23.58
N PRO A 516 35.63 -10.75 -22.53
CA PRO A 516 34.97 -11.57 -21.54
C PRO A 516 34.14 -10.68 -20.60
N SER A 517 32.85 -10.97 -20.50
CA SER A 517 31.91 -10.46 -19.48
C SER A 517 31.55 -8.96 -19.51
N PRO A 518 30.26 -8.60 -19.41
CA PRO A 518 29.89 -7.25 -18.97
C PRO A 518 30.52 -6.99 -17.58
N HIS A 519 31.16 -5.83 -17.39
CA HIS A 519 31.77 -5.47 -16.11
C HIS A 519 30.69 -5.31 -15.01
N PRO A 520 30.65 -6.17 -13.98
CA PRO A 520 29.60 -6.14 -12.93
C PRO A 520 29.63 -4.88 -12.04
N SER A 521 30.66 -4.05 -12.15
CA SER A 521 30.86 -2.82 -11.37
C SER A 521 29.94 -1.67 -11.80
N TYR A 522 29.38 -1.71 -13.02
CA TYR A 522 28.60 -0.60 -13.59
C TYR A 522 27.09 -0.85 -13.66
N LEU A 523 26.62 -2.03 -13.25
CA LEU A 523 25.20 -2.35 -13.27
C LEU A 523 24.49 -1.76 -12.03
N PRO A 524 23.38 -1.02 -12.19
CA PRO A 524 22.63 -0.44 -11.08
C PRO A 524 21.92 -1.51 -10.22
N THR A 525 21.50 -1.13 -9.02
CA THR A 525 20.84 -2.00 -8.01
C THR A 525 19.82 -1.20 -7.21
N THR A 526 18.84 -1.86 -6.58
CA THR A 526 17.86 -1.24 -5.67
C THR A 526 18.31 -1.34 -4.21
N LYS A 527 18.12 -0.28 -3.43
CA LYS A 527 18.58 -0.18 -2.02
C LYS A 527 17.50 0.25 -1.03
N ASP A 528 16.29 0.47 -1.54
CA ASP A 528 15.13 0.95 -0.82
C ASP A 528 13.99 -0.07 -0.99
N PRO A 529 13.02 -0.12 -0.08
CA PRO A 529 11.89 -1.07 -0.18
C PRO A 529 10.95 -0.80 -1.37
N PHE A 530 11.05 0.37 -2.00
CA PHE A 530 10.31 0.78 -3.18
C PHE A 530 11.22 1.53 -4.17
N SER A 531 10.79 1.69 -5.41
CA SER A 531 11.52 2.47 -6.41
C SER A 531 11.49 3.95 -6.05
N THR A 532 12.56 4.42 -5.41
CA THR A 532 12.74 5.84 -5.09
C THR A 532 12.77 6.69 -6.35
N ASP A 533 13.34 6.19 -7.44
CA ASP A 533 13.38 6.92 -8.71
C ASP A 533 11.97 7.19 -9.26
N LEU A 534 11.09 6.17 -9.32
CA LEU A 534 9.70 6.37 -9.75
C LEU A 534 8.90 7.25 -8.79
N SER A 535 9.07 7.04 -7.48
CA SER A 535 8.32 7.76 -6.44
C SER A 535 8.70 9.24 -6.38
N PHE A 536 10.00 9.58 -6.48
CA PHE A 536 10.51 10.95 -6.40
C PHE A 536 10.64 11.67 -7.75
N ARG A 537 10.47 10.98 -8.90
CA ARG A 537 10.40 11.66 -10.20
C ARG A 537 8.98 11.94 -10.63
N VAL A 538 8.12 10.93 -10.56
CA VAL A 538 6.79 10.96 -11.19
C VAL A 538 5.66 10.52 -10.26
N GLY A 539 5.94 10.27 -8.98
CA GLY A 539 4.93 9.81 -8.01
C GLY A 539 4.46 8.37 -8.23
N GLY A 540 5.25 7.56 -8.92
CA GLY A 540 4.94 6.15 -9.20
C GLY A 540 5.19 5.24 -7.99
N ARG A 541 4.24 4.35 -7.70
CA ARG A 541 4.30 3.36 -6.61
C ARG A 541 4.80 2.02 -7.12
N ASP A 542 6.02 1.61 -6.79
CA ASP A 542 6.59 0.31 -7.19
C ASP A 542 7.39 -0.32 -6.06
N VAL A 543 6.98 -1.49 -5.58
CA VAL A 543 7.69 -2.22 -4.52
C VAL A 543 8.90 -2.94 -5.11
N ASN A 544 10.07 -2.84 -4.46
CA ASN A 544 11.27 -3.55 -4.86
C ASN A 544 11.27 -4.99 -4.30
N VAL A 545 10.43 -5.85 -4.87
CA VAL A 545 10.24 -7.25 -4.41
C VAL A 545 11.56 -8.02 -4.28
N GLU A 546 12.54 -7.75 -5.14
CA GLU A 546 13.88 -8.35 -5.12
C GLU A 546 14.63 -8.18 -3.79
N ASN A 547 14.34 -7.11 -3.04
CA ASN A 547 14.92 -6.84 -1.73
C ASN A 547 14.28 -7.66 -0.60
N PHE A 548 13.18 -8.38 -0.85
CA PHE A 548 12.46 -9.17 0.15
C PHE A 548 12.59 -10.69 -0.05
N VAL A 549 13.14 -11.14 -1.18
CA VAL A 549 13.12 -12.55 -1.60
C VAL A 549 14.51 -13.18 -1.64
N ARG A 550 15.47 -12.62 -0.92
CA ARG A 550 16.82 -13.19 -0.83
C ARG A 550 16.78 -14.54 -0.12
N ASP A 551 17.47 -15.54 -0.66
CA ASP A 551 17.74 -16.78 0.08
C ASP A 551 18.91 -16.51 1.04
N PHE A 552 18.61 -16.50 2.34
CA PHE A 552 19.60 -16.21 3.39
C PHE A 552 20.62 -17.34 3.55
N LYS A 553 20.32 -18.57 3.12
CA LYS A 553 21.27 -19.68 3.19
C LYS A 553 22.35 -19.57 2.14
N THR A 554 21.96 -19.43 0.87
CA THR A 554 22.91 -19.43 -0.25
C THR A 554 23.37 -18.04 -0.67
N GLY A 555 22.66 -16.99 -0.25
CA GLY A 555 22.84 -15.62 -0.72
C GLY A 555 22.33 -15.39 -2.15
N ASN A 556 21.70 -16.39 -2.78
CA ASN A 556 21.16 -16.28 -4.12
C ASN A 556 19.92 -15.37 -4.15
N TYR A 557 19.76 -14.68 -5.28
CA TYR A 557 18.52 -13.99 -5.61
C TYR A 557 17.76 -14.78 -6.69
N PRO A 558 16.42 -14.84 -6.58
CA PRO A 558 15.62 -15.52 -7.57
C PRO A 558 15.42 -14.65 -8.81
N ARG A 559 15.01 -15.29 -9.89
CA ARG A 559 14.34 -14.62 -10.99
C ARG A 559 12.88 -14.38 -10.62
N LEU A 560 12.44 -13.13 -10.74
CA LEU A 560 11.07 -12.70 -10.52
C LEU A 560 10.25 -12.80 -11.82
N PHE A 561 9.80 -14.00 -12.17
CA PHE A 561 9.09 -14.25 -13.43
C PHE A 561 7.66 -13.69 -13.37
N LYS A 562 7.31 -12.80 -14.33
CA LYS A 562 6.08 -11.97 -14.32
C LYS A 562 5.91 -11.10 -13.07
N LEU A 563 7.00 -10.88 -12.34
CA LEU A 563 7.10 -10.05 -11.13
C LEU A 563 8.31 -9.10 -11.21
N THR A 564 8.97 -9.00 -12.38
CA THR A 564 10.23 -8.26 -12.55
C THR A 564 9.99 -6.76 -12.55
N GLY A 565 10.85 -6.03 -11.85
CA GLY A 565 10.93 -4.57 -11.88
C GLY A 565 11.77 -4.04 -13.05
N SER A 566 12.14 -4.89 -14.01
CA SER A 566 13.07 -4.55 -15.10
C SER A 566 12.42 -4.47 -16.49
N ASN A 567 11.14 -4.84 -16.64
CA ASN A 567 10.42 -4.64 -17.90
C ASN A 567 9.90 -3.20 -18.00
N THR A 568 10.14 -2.50 -19.10
CA THR A 568 9.56 -1.18 -19.36
C THR A 568 8.11 -1.31 -19.83
N ALA A 569 7.25 -0.36 -19.40
CA ALA A 569 5.81 -0.36 -19.67
C ALA A 569 5.43 -0.46 -21.16
N VAL A 570 6.35 0.00 -22.03
CA VAL A 570 6.16 0.14 -23.48
C VAL A 570 6.28 -1.20 -24.23
N SER A 571 7.06 -2.16 -23.71
CA SER A 571 7.41 -3.39 -24.44
C SER A 571 6.28 -4.43 -24.54
N GLU A 572 5.30 -4.41 -23.65
CA GLU A 572 4.16 -5.35 -23.65
C GLU A 572 2.94 -4.80 -24.42
N TRP A 573 2.83 -3.49 -24.59
CA TRP A 573 1.75 -2.87 -25.39
C TRP A 573 1.84 -3.27 -26.86
N THR A 574 3.05 -3.29 -27.43
CA THR A 574 3.28 -3.70 -28.82
C THR A 574 3.04 -5.19 -29.07
N ALA A 575 3.13 -6.04 -28.03
CA ALA A 575 2.93 -7.49 -28.16
C ALA A 575 1.47 -7.95 -27.96
N ALA A 576 0.61 -7.13 -27.36
CA ALA A 576 -0.78 -7.48 -27.03
C ALA A 576 -1.77 -7.40 -28.22
N GLY A 577 -1.30 -7.27 -29.47
CA GLY A 577 -2.16 -7.26 -30.66
C GLY A 577 -3.15 -6.10 -30.74
N GLY A 578 -2.98 -5.07 -29.91
CA GLY A 578 -3.73 -3.83 -30.00
C GLY A 578 -3.28 -3.05 -31.22
N ALA A 579 -4.24 -2.70 -32.07
CA ALA A 579 -4.07 -1.76 -33.18
C ALA A 579 -3.16 -0.59 -32.80
N ASP A 580 -2.31 -0.20 -33.76
CA ASP A 580 -1.61 1.07 -33.89
C ASP A 580 -1.46 1.90 -32.59
N PRO A 581 -0.24 2.16 -32.08
CA PRO A 581 -0.02 3.06 -30.95
C PRO A 581 -0.59 4.49 -31.15
N SER A 582 -1.03 4.83 -32.36
CA SER A 582 -1.79 6.05 -32.69
C SER A 582 -3.33 5.92 -32.55
N SER A 583 -3.88 4.71 -32.48
CA SER A 583 -5.34 4.43 -32.49
C SER A 583 -5.98 4.23 -31.11
N LYS A 584 -5.17 3.89 -30.10
CA LYS A 584 -5.47 4.27 -28.71
C LYS A 584 -4.51 5.40 -28.39
N THR A 585 -4.89 6.61 -28.80
CA THR A 585 -4.33 7.84 -28.24
C THR A 585 -4.12 7.58 -26.76
N PHE A 586 -2.90 7.80 -26.26
CA PHE A 586 -2.63 7.89 -24.84
C PHE A 586 -3.52 9.02 -24.31
N GLY A 587 -4.78 8.69 -24.05
CA GLY A 587 -5.82 9.66 -23.77
C GLY A 587 -5.54 10.18 -22.39
N GLN A 588 -4.87 11.32 -22.32
CA GLN A 588 -4.89 12.22 -21.17
C GLN A 588 -4.83 11.49 -19.80
N THR A 589 -3.96 10.50 -19.62
CA THR A 589 -3.79 9.88 -18.31
C THR A 589 -2.84 10.76 -17.50
N ASN A 590 -3.40 11.38 -16.46
CA ASN A 590 -2.80 12.49 -15.72
C ASN A 590 -1.96 12.04 -14.50
N ASN A 591 -1.58 10.75 -14.36
CA ASN A 591 -0.67 10.30 -13.30
C ASN A 591 0.12 9.01 -13.63
N ALA A 592 1.30 8.81 -13.04
CA ALA A 592 2.19 7.67 -13.29
C ALA A 592 1.61 6.31 -12.84
N ASN A 593 0.75 6.31 -11.83
CA ASN A 593 0.17 5.08 -11.28
C ASN A 593 -0.86 4.46 -12.22
N ASP A 594 -1.58 5.25 -13.01
CA ASP A 594 -2.53 4.71 -13.99
C ASP A 594 -1.80 3.93 -15.10
N VAL A 595 -0.60 4.37 -15.49
CA VAL A 595 0.27 3.64 -16.43
C VAL A 595 0.81 2.35 -15.81
N LEU A 596 1.31 2.43 -14.58
CA LEU A 596 1.88 1.30 -13.87
C LEU A 596 0.82 0.22 -13.59
N PHE A 597 -0.36 0.62 -13.10
CA PHE A 597 -1.48 -0.27 -12.81
C PHE A 597 -2.32 -0.61 -14.03
N PHE A 598 -1.94 -0.18 -15.24
CA PHE A 598 -2.45 -0.80 -16.46
C PHE A 598 -1.83 -2.19 -16.66
N GLN A 599 -0.60 -2.40 -16.19
CA GLN A 599 0.12 -3.66 -16.35
C GLN A 599 -0.26 -4.68 -15.28
N ASP A 600 -0.76 -5.84 -15.69
CA ASP A 600 -1.14 -6.92 -14.78
C ASP A 600 0.05 -7.47 -13.98
N THR A 601 1.24 -7.51 -14.60
CA THR A 601 2.50 -7.91 -13.95
C THR A 601 2.89 -6.96 -12.82
N HIS A 602 2.64 -5.66 -12.98
CA HIS A 602 2.94 -4.66 -11.97
C HIS A 602 1.94 -4.68 -10.81
N LYS A 603 0.63 -4.81 -11.10
CA LYS A 603 -0.40 -5.06 -10.07
C LYS A 603 -0.01 -6.25 -9.19
N LYS A 604 0.39 -7.35 -9.84
CA LYS A 604 0.80 -8.58 -9.16
C LYS A 604 2.06 -8.38 -8.32
N ARG A 605 3.07 -7.68 -8.85
CA ARG A 605 4.32 -7.35 -8.14
C ARG A 605 4.07 -6.55 -6.86
N ASN A 606 3.31 -5.46 -6.93
CA ASN A 606 3.01 -4.62 -5.76
C ASN A 606 2.22 -5.35 -4.67
N LEU A 607 1.47 -6.39 -5.03
CA LEU A 607 0.69 -7.20 -4.09
C LEU A 607 1.39 -8.50 -3.69
N THR A 608 2.67 -8.71 -4.07
CA THR A 608 3.43 -9.93 -3.76
C THR A 608 4.01 -9.92 -2.35
N VAL A 609 4.36 -8.76 -1.80
CA VAL A 609 4.92 -8.64 -0.44
C VAL A 609 3.97 -7.78 0.38
N LEU A 610 3.40 -8.34 1.45
CA LEU A 610 2.47 -7.66 2.35
C LEU A 610 3.03 -7.66 3.78
N PRO A 611 2.65 -6.70 4.65
CA PRO A 611 2.91 -6.81 6.08
C PRO A 611 2.33 -8.12 6.63
N CYS A 612 3.09 -8.86 7.43
CA CYS A 612 2.62 -10.12 8.01
C CYS A 612 1.80 -9.86 9.28
N ASP A 613 0.63 -10.48 9.40
CA ASP A 613 -0.23 -10.37 10.58
C ASP A 613 -0.18 -11.60 11.50
N ASN A 614 0.79 -12.50 11.31
CA ASN A 614 0.96 -13.68 12.16
C ASN A 614 1.58 -13.33 13.53
N GLY A 615 0.75 -13.25 14.57
CA GLY A 615 1.19 -12.94 15.94
C GLY A 615 1.91 -14.08 16.66
N LYS A 616 1.86 -15.30 16.14
CA LYS A 616 2.46 -16.50 16.78
C LYS A 616 3.98 -16.60 16.60
N PHE A 617 4.55 -15.82 15.69
CA PHE A 617 5.94 -15.93 15.27
C PHE A 617 6.70 -14.62 15.42
N LYS A 618 7.97 -14.69 15.80
CA LYS A 618 8.88 -13.54 15.86
C LYS A 618 10.07 -13.76 14.92
N PRO A 619 10.25 -12.95 13.87
CA PRO A 619 11.43 -13.05 13.01
C PRO A 619 12.72 -12.82 13.78
N ASN A 620 13.79 -13.48 13.35
CA ASN A 620 15.12 -13.17 13.84
C ASN A 620 15.76 -12.09 12.96
N PHE A 621 15.74 -10.84 13.43
CA PHE A 621 16.34 -9.71 12.72
C PHE A 621 17.86 -9.68 12.75
N GLU A 622 18.51 -10.47 13.62
CA GLU A 622 19.98 -10.54 13.67
C GLU A 622 20.60 -11.06 12.36
N LEU A 623 19.79 -11.74 11.54
CA LEU A 623 20.16 -12.17 10.18
C LEU A 623 20.50 -11.01 9.24
N LEU A 624 20.02 -9.80 9.54
CA LEU A 624 20.26 -8.57 8.78
C LEU A 624 21.57 -7.89 9.16
N PHE A 625 22.25 -8.37 10.21
CA PHE A 625 23.47 -7.78 10.67
C PHE A 625 24.59 -7.99 9.63
N THR A 626 25.13 -6.90 9.09
CA THR A 626 26.24 -6.91 8.14
C THR A 626 27.33 -5.93 8.57
N GLY A 627 28.59 -6.37 8.48
CA GLY A 627 29.75 -5.52 8.82
C GLY A 627 29.95 -5.31 10.34
N SER A 628 30.47 -4.13 10.70
CA SER A 628 30.79 -3.75 12.08
C SER A 628 29.58 -3.12 12.78
N TYR A 629 29.39 -3.43 14.07
CA TYR A 629 28.32 -2.85 14.88
C TYR A 629 28.59 -1.38 15.14
N ASP A 630 27.68 -0.51 14.69
CA ASP A 630 27.63 0.90 15.05
C ASP A 630 26.20 1.22 15.51
N GLN A 631 26.06 1.87 16.67
CA GLN A 631 24.77 2.28 17.21
C GLN A 631 24.11 3.36 16.35
N LYS A 632 24.91 4.16 15.62
CA LYS A 632 24.43 5.13 14.63
C LYS A 632 25.12 4.87 13.28
N PRO A 633 24.68 3.86 12.51
CA PRO A 633 25.28 3.54 11.23
C PRO A 633 25.34 4.75 10.32
N LEU A 634 26.44 4.91 9.59
CA LEU A 634 26.57 5.95 8.58
C LEU A 634 25.48 5.80 7.51
N SER A 635 24.89 6.93 7.08
CA SER A 635 23.99 6.95 5.93
C SER A 635 24.68 6.35 4.70
N GLY A 636 23.94 5.54 3.94
CA GLY A 636 24.49 4.79 2.81
C GLY A 636 25.16 3.45 3.16
N SER A 637 25.46 3.15 4.44
CA SER A 637 25.97 1.84 4.86
C SER A 637 24.93 0.71 4.69
N GLY A 638 25.37 -0.56 4.76
CA GLY A 638 24.49 -1.73 4.73
C GLY A 638 23.40 -1.69 5.82
N LEU A 639 23.74 -1.12 6.98
CA LEU A 639 22.85 -0.98 8.13
C LEU A 639 22.06 0.34 8.16
N GLY A 640 22.36 1.29 7.27
CA GLY A 640 21.79 2.64 7.30
C GLY A 640 20.27 2.72 7.08
N LYS A 641 19.63 1.64 6.60
CA LYS A 641 18.16 1.53 6.50
C LYS A 641 17.49 0.97 7.74
N PHE A 642 18.24 0.35 8.63
CA PHE A 642 17.73 -0.30 9.82
C PHE A 642 17.90 0.59 11.04
N VAL A 643 17.40 1.82 10.95
CA VAL A 643 17.49 2.81 12.02
C VAL A 643 16.11 3.37 12.34
N ASN A 644 15.93 3.82 13.57
CA ASN A 644 14.79 4.68 13.89
C ASN A 644 15.02 6.10 13.32
N ASP A 645 14.01 6.96 13.49
CA ASP A 645 14.03 8.35 13.03
C ASP A 645 15.04 9.25 13.77
N LEU A 646 15.66 8.76 14.85
CA LEU A 646 16.77 9.42 15.56
C LEU A 646 18.15 8.90 15.09
N GLY A 647 18.17 7.99 14.12
CA GLY A 647 19.38 7.36 13.56
C GLY A 647 19.96 6.22 14.40
N HIS A 648 19.25 5.73 15.43
CA HIS A 648 19.71 4.59 16.22
C HIS A 648 19.39 3.27 15.52
N LEU A 649 20.36 2.35 15.48
CA LEU A 649 20.20 1.02 14.90
C LEU A 649 19.06 0.24 15.57
N ASP A 650 18.12 -0.23 14.76
CA ASP A 650 17.09 -1.21 15.10
C ASP A 650 16.82 -2.07 13.86
N LEU A 651 17.35 -3.30 13.86
CA LEU A 651 17.21 -4.26 12.75
C LEU A 651 15.77 -4.66 12.46
N SER A 652 14.85 -4.43 13.38
CA SER A 652 13.42 -4.69 13.18
C SER A 652 12.70 -3.58 12.41
N LEU A 653 13.33 -2.43 12.20
CA LEU A 653 12.75 -1.27 11.52
C LEU A 653 13.35 -1.05 10.14
N ILE A 654 12.55 -0.48 9.23
CA ILE A 654 13.00 0.04 7.94
C ILE A 654 12.67 1.54 7.93
N HIS A 655 13.73 2.35 7.89
CA HIS A 655 13.64 3.79 7.86
C HIS A 655 13.12 4.28 6.49
N LEU A 656 12.24 5.29 6.51
CA LEU A 656 11.55 5.79 5.31
C LEU A 656 12.26 6.95 4.62
N ASP A 657 13.37 7.45 5.14
CA ASP A 657 14.17 8.43 4.41
C ASP A 657 14.93 7.72 3.28
N SER A 658 14.87 8.28 2.08
CA SER A 658 15.61 7.77 0.93
C SER A 658 17.11 8.05 1.06
N ASP A 659 17.94 7.20 0.46
CA ASP A 659 19.40 7.44 0.38
C ASP A 659 19.75 8.42 -0.76
N LEU A 660 18.76 9.14 -1.32
CA LEU A 660 18.94 10.05 -2.45
C LEU A 660 19.60 11.37 -2.02
N SER A 661 20.66 11.77 -2.72
CA SER A 661 21.24 13.11 -2.59
C SER A 661 20.72 14.07 -3.67
N LEU A 662 20.49 15.35 -3.32
CA LEU A 662 20.12 16.40 -4.28
C LEU A 662 21.19 16.59 -5.38
N SER A 663 22.44 16.20 -5.12
CA SER A 663 23.58 16.30 -6.05
C SER A 663 23.65 15.20 -7.11
N GLU A 664 23.21 13.97 -6.80
CA GLU A 664 23.27 12.84 -7.74
C GLU A 664 22.32 12.99 -8.93
N HIS A 665 21.30 13.84 -8.80
CA HIS A 665 20.37 14.17 -9.89
C HIS A 665 20.88 15.26 -10.86
N PHE A 666 22.10 15.79 -10.67
CA PHE A 666 22.74 16.75 -11.56
C PHE A 666 23.71 16.08 -12.54
N GLN A 667 23.30 15.00 -13.23
CA GLN A 667 24.06 14.49 -14.38
C GLN A 667 23.46 15.02 -15.68
N THR A 668 23.77 16.27 -16.01
CA THR A 668 23.93 16.61 -17.44
C THR A 668 25.09 15.77 -17.93
N GLY A 669 24.86 14.82 -18.84
CA GLY A 669 25.81 13.78 -19.25
C GLY A 669 27.17 14.28 -19.78
N ALA A 670 28.04 14.71 -18.87
CA ALA A 670 29.44 14.96 -19.09
C ALA A 670 30.23 13.89 -18.31
N PRO A 671 31.20 13.21 -18.93
CA PRO A 671 32.02 12.21 -18.24
C PRO A 671 32.78 12.84 -17.07
N PRO A 672 32.98 12.10 -15.96
CA PRO A 672 33.67 12.60 -14.78
C PRO A 672 35.14 12.85 -15.13
N GLY A 673 35.51 14.13 -15.26
CA GLY A 673 36.87 14.54 -15.61
C GLY A 673 37.06 16.04 -15.82
N VAL A 674 35.99 16.83 -15.97
CA VAL A 674 36.10 18.29 -16.12
C VAL A 674 35.02 18.99 -15.29
N PHE A 675 35.30 19.18 -14.00
CA PHE A 675 34.71 20.31 -13.27
C PHE A 675 35.83 21.34 -13.09
N PRO A 676 35.68 22.59 -13.57
CA PRO A 676 36.47 23.67 -12.99
C PRO A 676 36.00 23.78 -11.53
N THR A 677 36.93 23.49 -10.63
CA THR A 677 36.88 23.80 -9.20
C THR A 677 36.23 25.15 -8.95
N GLN A 678 35.30 25.17 -7.99
CA GLN A 678 34.87 26.31 -7.18
C GLN A 678 35.00 27.70 -7.83
N ILE A 679 33.87 28.35 -8.12
CA ILE A 679 33.80 29.82 -8.06
C ILE A 679 33.93 30.21 -6.58
N GLY A 680 35.14 30.12 -6.04
CA GLY A 680 35.57 30.92 -4.92
C GLY A 680 35.78 32.33 -5.47
N VAL A 681 34.94 33.27 -5.08
CA VAL A 681 35.20 34.69 -5.31
C VAL A 681 36.42 35.07 -4.47
N ALA A 682 37.61 34.91 -5.05
CA ALA A 682 38.82 35.55 -4.55
C ALA A 682 38.86 36.97 -5.12
N PRO A 683 38.99 38.03 -4.30
CA PRO A 683 39.16 39.38 -4.82
C PRO A 683 40.59 39.47 -5.36
N VAL A 684 40.75 39.39 -6.68
CA VAL A 684 42.03 39.70 -7.32
C VAL A 684 41.97 41.14 -7.81
N SER A 685 42.60 42.01 -7.02
CA SER A 685 42.99 43.36 -7.42
C SER A 685 43.98 43.28 -8.59
N GLY A 686 43.58 43.74 -9.77
CA GLY A 686 44.45 43.86 -10.93
C GLY A 686 43.90 44.88 -11.91
N SER A 687 44.56 46.05 -11.98
CA SER A 687 44.22 47.15 -12.89
C SER A 687 44.23 46.73 -14.35
N MET A 688 43.14 46.98 -15.09
CA MET A 688 43.20 47.06 -16.54
C MET A 688 43.71 48.43 -16.96
N VAL A 689 44.87 48.45 -17.62
CA VAL A 689 45.38 49.61 -18.34
C VAL A 689 44.78 49.56 -19.75
N TYR A 690 44.05 50.60 -20.13
CA TYR A 690 43.66 50.84 -21.52
C TYR A 690 44.74 51.72 -22.15
N ASP A 691 45.28 51.30 -23.29
CA ASP A 691 46.05 52.18 -24.16
C ASP A 691 45.20 52.49 -25.40
N ASP A 692 44.96 53.78 -25.61
CA ASP A 692 44.21 54.31 -26.75
C ASP A 692 45.20 54.59 -27.89
N GLY A 693 44.90 54.08 -29.08
CA GLY A 693 45.76 54.28 -30.23
C GLY A 693 45.20 53.62 -31.48
N ALA A 694 44.85 54.45 -32.45
CA ALA A 694 44.12 54.11 -33.67
C ALA A 694 44.88 53.19 -34.66
N GLY A 695 44.11 52.34 -35.34
CA GLY A 695 44.39 51.88 -36.71
C GLY A 695 45.20 50.59 -36.87
N GLY A 696 44.59 49.60 -37.54
CA GLY A 696 45.29 48.44 -38.09
C GLY A 696 45.08 47.15 -37.29
N GLY A 697 44.43 46.16 -37.91
CA GLY A 697 44.12 44.88 -37.30
C GLY A 697 45.35 44.14 -36.78
N LEU A 698 45.24 43.62 -35.56
CA LEU A 698 46.18 42.66 -34.99
C LEU A 698 45.40 41.51 -34.35
N LEU A 699 45.58 40.32 -34.95
CA LEU A 699 45.17 39.02 -34.43
C LEU A 699 45.94 38.75 -33.13
N GLN A 700 45.25 38.73 -31.98
CA GLN A 700 45.88 38.32 -30.73
C GLN A 700 45.83 36.80 -30.57
N LYS A 701 46.97 36.15 -30.78
CA LYS A 701 47.20 34.72 -30.55
C LYS A 701 47.33 34.47 -29.04
N VAL A 702 46.31 33.90 -28.41
CA VAL A 702 46.45 33.32 -27.07
C VAL A 702 47.05 31.93 -27.23
N THR A 703 48.34 31.78 -26.95
CA THR A 703 49.00 30.48 -26.86
C THR A 703 48.66 29.81 -25.53
N SER A 704 47.81 28.78 -25.56
CA SER A 704 47.75 27.77 -24.51
C SER A 704 48.75 26.66 -24.80
N THR A 705 49.39 26.11 -23.76
CA THR A 705 50.48 25.13 -23.84
C THR A 705 50.01 23.67 -24.00
N THR A 706 48.82 23.43 -24.54
CA THR A 706 48.32 22.08 -24.86
C THR A 706 47.54 22.07 -26.18
N PRO A 707 47.76 21.11 -27.09
CA PRO A 707 47.21 21.18 -28.44
C PRO A 707 45.76 20.65 -28.48
N ALA A 708 44.78 21.55 -28.48
CA ALA A 708 43.50 21.38 -29.19
C ALA A 708 42.68 22.69 -29.10
N SER A 709 42.32 23.22 -30.28
CA SER A 709 41.24 24.20 -30.52
C SER A 709 41.56 25.70 -30.31
N SER A 710 41.65 26.43 -31.43
CA SER A 710 41.61 27.89 -31.51
C SER A 710 40.15 28.37 -31.64
N TYR A 711 39.74 29.39 -30.89
CA TYR A 711 38.40 30.00 -31.01
C TYR A 711 38.50 31.38 -31.67
N TYR A 712 37.59 31.69 -32.59
CA TYR A 712 37.41 33.03 -33.18
C TYR A 712 36.08 33.63 -32.71
N VAL A 713 36.11 34.89 -32.28
CA VAL A 713 34.92 35.67 -31.91
C VAL A 713 34.77 36.83 -32.90
N TRP A 714 33.59 37.00 -33.48
CA TRP A 714 33.25 38.14 -34.32
C TRP A 714 32.55 39.23 -33.49
N PRO A 715 32.93 40.52 -33.61
CA PRO A 715 32.21 41.59 -32.93
C PRO A 715 30.97 42.00 -33.75
N SER A 716 29.79 41.99 -33.14
CA SER A 716 28.60 42.66 -33.69
C SER A 716 28.58 44.14 -33.32
N SER A 717 28.09 44.98 -34.23
CA SER A 717 28.05 46.44 -34.19
C SER A 717 27.33 47.05 -32.97
N PRO A 718 27.66 48.31 -32.59
CA PRO A 718 27.11 48.95 -31.40
C PRO A 718 25.75 49.60 -31.70
N GLY A 719 24.71 49.17 -31.00
CA GLY A 719 23.42 49.86 -30.98
C GLY A 719 22.20 49.01 -31.36
N GLY A 720 21.98 47.88 -30.68
CA GLY A 720 20.76 47.09 -30.79
C GLY A 720 20.57 46.19 -29.57
N ARG A 721 19.38 46.20 -28.97
CA ARG A 721 19.03 45.37 -27.80
C ARG A 721 19.26 43.89 -28.12
N ALA A 722 20.02 43.19 -27.29
CA ALA A 722 20.35 41.77 -27.47
C ALA A 722 19.12 40.88 -27.23
N ASN A 723 18.40 40.57 -28.30
CA ASN A 723 17.59 39.35 -28.37
C ASN A 723 18.52 38.22 -28.83
N LEU A 724 18.79 37.26 -27.93
CA LEU A 724 19.49 36.01 -28.27
C LEU A 724 18.56 35.11 -29.09
N ASN A 725 18.40 35.42 -30.37
CA ASN A 725 17.83 34.50 -31.35
C ASN A 725 18.98 33.70 -31.97
N TRP A 726 19.07 32.41 -31.64
CA TRP A 726 19.92 31.46 -32.36
C TRP A 726 19.31 31.19 -33.74
N SER A 727 19.81 31.85 -34.77
CA SER A 727 19.71 31.36 -36.15
C SER A 727 21.08 30.84 -36.58
N LEU A 728 21.18 29.55 -36.90
CA LEU A 728 22.37 29.00 -37.54
C LEU A 728 22.08 28.78 -39.04
N SER A 729 22.95 29.36 -39.85
CA SER A 729 22.96 29.34 -41.31
C SER A 729 23.04 27.92 -41.89
N GLN A 730 22.23 27.65 -42.92
CA GLN A 730 22.42 26.56 -43.86
C GLN A 730 23.74 26.73 -44.60
N ASP A 731 24.67 25.78 -44.43
CA ASP A 731 25.64 25.37 -45.47
C ASP A 731 26.59 24.31 -44.90
N LEU A 732 26.12 23.06 -44.71
CA LEU A 732 26.98 21.88 -44.63
C LEU A 732 26.24 20.66 -45.19
N GLY A 733 26.92 19.95 -46.10
CA GLY A 733 26.37 18.96 -47.01
C GLY A 733 25.74 17.71 -46.40
N ALA A 734 24.94 17.04 -47.23
CA ALA A 734 24.23 15.80 -46.97
C ALA A 734 25.13 14.73 -46.31
N ASN A 735 24.59 14.10 -45.25
CA ASN A 735 25.16 13.03 -44.41
C ASN A 735 25.66 13.45 -43.00
N SER A 736 25.05 14.45 -42.37
CA SER A 736 25.10 14.58 -40.91
C SER A 736 23.69 14.60 -40.32
N TRP A 737 23.36 13.59 -39.52
CA TRP A 737 22.17 13.60 -38.66
C TRP A 737 22.46 14.54 -37.48
N LEU A 738 22.20 15.83 -37.67
CA LEU A 738 22.28 16.84 -36.63
C LEU A 738 21.12 16.67 -35.64
N TYR A 739 21.47 16.29 -34.41
CA TYR A 739 20.60 16.26 -33.25
C TYR A 739 19.88 17.61 -33.07
N TYR A 740 18.56 17.62 -33.19
CA TYR A 740 17.74 18.71 -32.67
C TYR A 740 17.81 18.67 -31.13
N LYS A 741 18.69 19.50 -30.56
CA LYS A 741 18.62 19.84 -29.14
C LYS A 741 17.51 20.90 -29.00
N SER A 742 16.24 20.47 -28.95
CA SER A 742 15.19 21.35 -28.44
C SER A 742 15.59 21.72 -27.02
N GLY A 743 15.71 23.03 -26.73
CA GLY A 743 16.01 23.53 -25.40
C GLY A 743 15.10 22.86 -24.38
N SER A 744 15.63 21.88 -23.66
CA SER A 744 14.93 21.21 -22.60
C SER A 744 14.83 22.21 -21.46
N VAL A 745 13.67 22.85 -21.32
CA VAL A 745 13.28 23.45 -20.05
C VAL A 745 13.27 22.27 -19.07
N GLY A 746 14.24 22.21 -18.17
CA GLY A 746 14.44 21.07 -17.27
C GLY A 746 13.16 20.80 -16.48
N LEU A 747 12.56 19.64 -16.70
CA LEU A 747 11.48 19.15 -15.85
C LEU A 747 12.06 18.92 -14.46
N GLN A 748 11.60 19.68 -13.46
CA GLN A 748 12.05 19.49 -12.08
C GLN A 748 11.41 18.22 -11.50
N SER A 749 12.21 17.35 -10.87
CA SER A 749 11.69 16.16 -10.19
C SER A 749 10.91 16.52 -8.91
N VAL A 750 10.07 15.62 -8.37
CA VAL A 750 9.37 15.82 -7.08
C VAL A 750 10.34 16.20 -5.98
N LEU A 751 11.50 15.55 -5.94
CA LEU A 751 12.55 15.84 -4.96
C LEU A 751 13.11 17.26 -5.10
N GLN A 752 13.24 17.80 -6.33
CA GLN A 752 13.76 19.15 -6.56
C GLN A 752 12.78 20.24 -6.11
N GLU A 753 11.47 20.02 -6.28
CA GLU A 753 10.44 20.99 -5.89
C GLU A 753 10.12 20.94 -4.38
N THR A 754 10.20 19.75 -3.77
CA THR A 754 9.86 19.57 -2.35
C THR A 754 11.06 19.72 -1.42
N ALA A 755 12.28 19.47 -1.92
CA ALA A 755 13.49 19.27 -1.13
C ALA A 755 13.31 18.26 0.02
N ASP A 756 12.33 17.35 -0.12
CA ASP A 756 11.94 16.37 0.88
C ASP A 756 12.35 14.98 0.42
N THR A 757 13.35 14.41 1.08
CA THR A 757 13.88 13.06 0.81
C THR A 757 13.12 11.96 1.54
N THR A 758 12.08 12.29 2.30
CA THR A 758 11.24 11.32 3.02
C THR A 758 10.29 10.61 2.08
N SER A 759 10.04 9.32 2.30
CA SER A 759 9.19 8.51 1.43
C SER A 759 7.85 9.18 1.11
N ASN A 760 7.50 9.15 -0.17
CA ASN A 760 6.18 9.56 -0.63
C ASN A 760 5.17 8.41 -0.52
N GLU A 761 5.59 7.17 -0.26
CA GLU A 761 4.77 5.95 -0.17
C GLU A 761 3.97 5.87 1.13
N VAL A 762 3.24 6.94 1.43
CA VAL A 762 2.43 7.09 2.64
C VAL A 762 1.01 7.54 2.27
N VAL A 763 0.04 7.11 3.06
CA VAL A 763 -1.37 7.53 2.96
C VAL A 763 -1.79 8.13 4.28
N ILE A 764 -2.45 9.29 4.23
CA ILE A 764 -2.92 10.00 5.42
C ILE A 764 -4.44 10.04 5.40
N PHE A 765 -5.10 9.65 6.48
CA PHE A 765 -6.53 9.90 6.68
C PHE A 765 -6.70 11.02 7.70
N SER A 766 -7.49 12.01 7.32
CA SER A 766 -7.88 13.13 8.17
C SER A 766 -9.33 12.97 8.58
N ILE A 767 -9.54 12.71 9.87
CA ILE A 767 -10.83 12.51 10.51
C ILE A 767 -11.17 13.80 11.24
N GLY A 768 -12.32 14.40 10.95
CA GLY A 768 -12.77 15.60 11.67
C GLY A 768 -13.16 15.30 13.11
N SER A 769 -12.94 16.23 14.03
CA SER A 769 -13.35 16.12 15.44
C SER A 769 -14.85 15.87 15.64
N LEU A 770 -15.68 16.22 14.65
CA LEU A 770 -17.10 15.86 14.63
C LEU A 770 -17.34 14.34 14.76
N PHE A 771 -16.40 13.50 14.33
CA PHE A 771 -16.48 12.04 14.45
C PHE A 771 -16.15 11.53 15.86
N TYR A 772 -15.16 12.13 16.53
CA TYR A 772 -14.58 11.55 17.75
C TYR A 772 -14.64 12.44 18.99
N GLY A 773 -14.99 13.72 18.88
CA GLY A 773 -15.02 14.63 20.03
C GLY A 773 -13.66 15.17 20.40
N ASP A 774 -13.27 14.93 21.66
CA ASP A 774 -12.00 15.36 22.25
C ASP A 774 -10.82 14.53 21.72
N ARG A 775 -11.02 13.22 21.55
CA ARG A 775 -10.04 12.28 20.98
C ARG A 775 -10.69 10.99 20.49
N ILE A 776 -10.01 10.29 19.60
CA ILE A 776 -10.30 8.88 19.32
C ILE A 776 -9.86 8.04 20.53
N LEU A 777 -10.71 7.14 20.99
CA LEU A 777 -10.40 6.23 22.10
C LEU A 777 -9.34 5.22 21.65
N GLU A 778 -8.28 5.07 22.44
CA GLU A 778 -7.17 4.16 22.18
C GLU A 778 -7.65 2.70 22.13
N GLY A 779 -7.21 1.95 21.11
CA GLY A 779 -7.60 0.56 20.85
C GLY A 779 -8.97 0.40 20.17
N SER A 780 -9.65 1.50 19.82
CA SER A 780 -10.97 1.47 19.19
C SER A 780 -10.96 1.66 17.68
N PHE A 781 -9.83 2.07 17.11
CA PHE A 781 -9.74 2.45 15.71
C PHE A 781 -9.51 1.25 14.80
N GLN A 782 -10.31 1.16 13.75
CA GLN A 782 -10.17 0.17 12.70
C GLN A 782 -10.43 0.81 11.34
N ILE A 783 -9.60 0.49 10.36
CA ILE A 783 -9.82 0.85 8.95
C ILE A 783 -9.71 -0.40 8.08
N LYS A 784 -10.62 -0.54 7.12
CA LYS A 784 -10.68 -1.66 6.18
C LYS A 784 -10.63 -1.14 4.76
N ASP A 785 -9.71 -1.68 3.97
CA ASP A 785 -9.77 -1.68 2.51
C ASP A 785 -10.27 -3.07 2.07
N ALA A 786 -11.41 -3.12 1.40
CA ALA A 786 -12.02 -4.38 0.99
C ALA A 786 -11.41 -4.95 -0.32
N SER A 787 -10.69 -4.13 -1.09
CA SER A 787 -10.12 -4.51 -2.36
C SER A 787 -8.94 -3.59 -2.66
N LEU A 788 -7.74 -4.00 -2.25
CA LEU A 788 -6.53 -3.25 -2.57
C LEU A 788 -6.44 -3.03 -4.09
N THR A 789 -6.04 -1.84 -4.50
CA THR A 789 -5.97 -1.46 -5.91
C THR A 789 -5.15 -2.46 -6.72
N GLY A 790 -5.72 -2.91 -7.84
CA GLY A 790 -5.12 -3.91 -8.73
C GLY A 790 -5.43 -5.37 -8.36
N SER A 791 -6.04 -5.64 -7.20
CA SER A 791 -6.35 -7.01 -6.75
C SER A 791 -7.63 -7.62 -7.31
N ASP A 792 -8.49 -6.82 -7.94
CA ASP A 792 -9.80 -7.26 -8.48
C ASP A 792 -10.67 -7.93 -7.39
N GLY A 793 -10.75 -7.30 -6.22
CA GLY A 793 -11.54 -7.78 -5.08
C GLY A 793 -10.96 -8.97 -4.33
N LYS A 794 -9.81 -9.51 -4.75
CA LYS A 794 -9.22 -10.71 -4.12
C LYS A 794 -8.49 -10.40 -2.82
N VAL A 795 -7.76 -9.29 -2.76
CA VAL A 795 -6.92 -8.96 -1.60
C VAL A 795 -7.57 -7.85 -0.79
N SER A 796 -8.03 -8.19 0.42
CA SER A 796 -8.50 -7.23 1.41
C SER A 796 -7.41 -6.91 2.44
N MET A 797 -7.59 -5.81 3.17
CA MET A 797 -6.74 -5.49 4.30
C MET A 797 -7.50 -4.74 5.39
N ILE A 798 -7.35 -5.21 6.62
CA ILE A 798 -7.84 -4.53 7.83
C ILE A 798 -6.62 -4.06 8.63
N LEU A 799 -6.60 -2.78 8.99
CA LEU A 799 -5.65 -2.21 9.95
C LEU A 799 -6.40 -1.84 11.24
N LYS A 800 -5.78 -2.11 12.38
CA LYS A 800 -6.26 -1.73 13.71
C LYS A 800 -5.19 -0.98 14.46
N ASP A 801 -5.60 -0.15 15.41
CA ASP A 801 -4.65 0.46 16.33
C ASP A 801 -4.32 -0.46 17.52
N ASP A 802 -3.08 -0.37 17.99
CA ASP A 802 -2.58 -1.16 19.12
C ASP A 802 -2.88 -0.54 20.50
N GLY A 803 -3.55 0.62 20.53
CA GLY A 803 -3.79 1.41 21.74
C GLY A 803 -2.58 2.23 22.20
N TYR A 804 -1.45 2.11 21.51
CA TYR A 804 -0.21 2.84 21.75
C TYR A 804 0.17 3.68 20.52
N GLY A 805 -0.82 4.12 19.74
CA GLY A 805 -0.64 4.96 18.57
C GLY A 805 0.06 4.29 17.38
N GLY A 806 0.22 2.96 17.40
CA GLY A 806 0.68 2.17 16.27
C GLY A 806 -0.49 1.52 15.52
N LEU A 807 -0.34 1.33 14.21
CA LEU A 807 -1.26 0.54 13.38
C LEU A 807 -0.61 -0.79 13.02
N TYR A 808 -1.39 -1.86 13.01
CA TYR A 808 -0.96 -3.20 12.58
C TYR A 808 -2.01 -3.85 11.68
N ARG A 809 -1.57 -4.77 10.83
CA ARG A 809 -2.47 -5.57 9.98
C ARG A 809 -3.19 -6.62 10.83
N ALA A 810 -4.51 -6.73 10.67
CA ALA A 810 -5.41 -7.54 11.48
C ALA A 810 -6.40 -8.34 10.60
N ASP A 811 -5.92 -8.96 9.52
CA ASP A 811 -6.76 -9.53 8.47
C ASP A 811 -6.84 -11.08 8.52
N CYS A 812 -6.10 -11.73 9.41
CA CYS A 812 -6.19 -13.16 9.71
C CYS A 812 -7.12 -13.46 10.91
N LEU A 813 -7.50 -14.73 11.09
CA LEU A 813 -8.34 -15.20 12.21
C LEU A 813 -7.53 -15.74 13.40
N THR A 814 -6.23 -15.94 13.24
CA THR A 814 -5.31 -16.27 14.32
C THR A 814 -4.91 -15.02 15.12
N GLU A 815 -4.13 -15.21 16.19
CA GLU A 815 -3.52 -14.10 16.92
C GLU A 815 -2.76 -13.15 15.98
N HIS A 816 -3.01 -11.85 16.12
CA HIS A 816 -2.44 -10.80 15.27
C HIS A 816 -1.07 -10.35 15.76
N ALA A 817 -0.16 -10.04 14.84
CA ALA A 817 1.11 -9.40 15.16
C ALA A 817 0.90 -7.91 15.50
N THR A 818 0.38 -7.61 16.69
CA THR A 818 0.10 -6.24 17.14
C THR A 818 1.34 -5.34 17.17
N TRP A 819 2.52 -5.95 17.32
CA TRP A 819 3.81 -5.28 17.30
C TRP A 819 4.33 -4.95 15.89
N ASN A 820 3.73 -5.52 14.83
CA ASN A 820 4.14 -5.28 13.44
C ASN A 820 3.58 -3.96 12.91
N ASN A 821 4.21 -2.86 13.33
CA ASN A 821 3.78 -1.51 13.03
C ASN A 821 3.90 -1.16 11.53
N VAL A 822 2.79 -0.74 10.92
CA VAL A 822 2.68 -0.30 9.52
C VAL A 822 2.28 1.19 9.37
N GLY A 823 2.06 1.87 10.50
CA GLY A 823 1.46 3.20 10.53
C GLY A 823 1.23 3.72 11.95
N ASN A 824 0.65 4.91 12.07
CA ASN A 824 0.38 5.56 13.35
C ASN A 824 -1.00 6.20 13.40
N VAL A 825 -1.53 6.37 14.62
CA VAL A 825 -2.76 7.12 14.91
C VAL A 825 -2.44 8.24 15.88
N PHE A 826 -2.84 9.46 15.52
CA PHE A 826 -2.76 10.65 16.35
C PHE A 826 -4.16 10.94 16.90
N TYR A 827 -4.42 10.41 18.09
CA TYR A 827 -5.76 10.30 18.68
C TYR A 827 -6.48 11.64 18.88
N LYS A 828 -5.76 12.71 19.22
CA LYS A 828 -6.33 14.04 19.45
C LYS A 828 -6.59 14.81 18.16
N GLU A 829 -5.74 14.63 17.16
CA GLU A 829 -5.82 15.33 15.88
C GLU A 829 -6.74 14.62 14.90
N GLY A 830 -7.05 13.35 15.12
CA GLY A 830 -7.82 12.54 14.18
C GLY A 830 -7.04 12.20 12.91
N ILE A 831 -5.71 12.16 12.99
CA ILE A 831 -4.84 11.86 11.86
C ILE A 831 -4.39 10.40 11.94
N VAL A 832 -4.50 9.69 10.83
CA VAL A 832 -4.08 8.30 10.70
C VAL A 832 -3.07 8.23 9.56
N LEU A 833 -1.84 7.83 9.86
CA LEU A 833 -0.76 7.69 8.89
C LEU A 833 -0.52 6.21 8.60
N VAL A 834 -0.70 5.79 7.35
CA VAL A 834 -0.22 4.50 6.84
C VAL A 834 1.11 4.75 6.13
N LYS A 835 2.21 4.15 6.63
CA LYS A 835 3.58 4.47 6.20
C LYS A 835 4.34 3.30 5.58
N SER A 836 3.73 2.12 5.51
CA SER A 836 4.33 0.93 4.90
C SER A 836 4.25 0.99 3.36
N PRO A 837 5.39 1.00 2.64
CA PRO A 837 5.41 1.05 1.17
C PRO A 837 4.89 -0.23 0.51
N ASN A 838 4.72 -1.32 1.27
CA ASN A 838 4.13 -2.56 0.80
C ASN A 838 2.60 -2.49 0.60
N ILE A 839 1.97 -1.39 1.02
CA ILE A 839 0.52 -1.12 0.85
C ILE A 839 0.29 0.32 0.36
N PRO A 840 0.93 0.72 -0.76
CA PRO A 840 1.14 2.12 -1.09
C PRO A 840 -0.13 2.87 -1.50
N LEU A 841 -1.16 2.15 -1.96
CA LEU A 841 -2.45 2.69 -2.40
C LEU A 841 -3.61 2.32 -1.45
N PHE A 842 -3.31 2.03 -0.18
CA PHE A 842 -4.33 1.62 0.79
C PHE A 842 -5.50 2.63 0.84
N GLY A 843 -6.72 2.15 0.63
CA GLY A 843 -7.96 2.92 0.62
C GLY A 843 -8.18 3.78 -0.63
N LYS A 844 -7.42 3.61 -1.72
CA LYS A 844 -7.57 4.43 -2.95
C LYS A 844 -8.96 4.25 -3.58
N ASP A 845 -9.41 3.00 -3.71
CA ASP A 845 -10.68 2.70 -4.38
C ASP A 845 -11.87 2.80 -3.42
N GLN A 846 -11.71 2.26 -2.20
CA GLN A 846 -12.71 2.31 -1.14
C GLN A 846 -12.08 2.01 0.23
N TYR A 847 -12.67 2.55 1.29
CA TYR A 847 -12.28 2.23 2.66
C TYR A 847 -13.45 2.42 3.63
N ALA A 848 -13.43 1.66 4.72
CA ALA A 848 -14.38 1.79 5.82
C ALA A 848 -13.64 1.99 7.14
N ILE A 849 -14.05 2.98 7.92
CA ILE A 849 -13.47 3.29 9.23
C ILE A 849 -14.50 3.02 10.32
N SER A 850 -14.09 2.39 11.42
CA SER A 850 -14.84 2.35 12.66
C SER A 850 -13.97 2.85 13.81
N LEU A 851 -14.53 3.70 14.66
CA LEU A 851 -13.84 4.26 15.82
C LEU A 851 -14.83 4.56 16.94
N GLN A 852 -14.32 4.70 18.15
CA GLN A 852 -15.06 5.29 19.26
C GLN A 852 -14.42 6.64 19.59
N GLY A 853 -15.24 7.68 19.67
CA GLY A 853 -14.81 8.98 20.18
C GLY A 853 -14.79 9.00 21.71
N SER A 854 -14.21 10.04 22.31
CA SER A 854 -14.43 10.43 23.70
C SER A 854 -15.02 11.84 23.70
N ASN A 855 -16.21 11.98 24.28
CA ASN A 855 -16.93 13.24 24.40
C ASN A 855 -17.28 13.50 25.87
N LYS A 856 -16.81 14.62 26.41
CA LYS A 856 -17.27 15.11 27.72
C LYS A 856 -18.55 15.91 27.55
N VAL A 857 -19.68 15.31 27.92
CA VAL A 857 -20.97 15.99 27.95
C VAL A 857 -21.17 16.55 29.35
N HIS A 858 -21.16 17.88 29.47
CA HIS A 858 -21.50 18.54 30.72
C HIS A 858 -23.02 18.49 30.91
N THR A 859 -23.45 17.91 32.03
CA THR A 859 -24.88 17.74 32.34
C THR A 859 -25.21 18.45 33.63
N MET A 860 -26.30 19.21 33.62
CA MET A 860 -26.94 19.71 34.83
C MET A 860 -28.18 18.85 35.12
N ALA A 861 -28.28 18.37 36.35
CA ALA A 861 -29.51 17.78 36.89
C ALA A 861 -30.12 18.69 37.95
N LEU A 862 -31.39 18.99 37.77
CA LEU A 862 -32.25 19.73 38.69
C LEU A 862 -33.10 18.73 39.48
N ASP A 863 -32.84 18.62 40.78
CA ASP A 863 -33.60 17.80 41.71
C ASP A 863 -34.74 18.65 42.33
N VAL A 864 -35.93 18.55 41.74
CA VAL A 864 -37.14 19.27 42.15
C VAL A 864 -38.01 18.37 43.01
N LEU A 865 -38.02 18.61 44.33
CA LEU A 865 -38.86 17.86 45.26
C LEU A 865 -40.25 18.48 45.34
N ALA A 866 -41.28 17.67 45.13
CA ALA A 866 -42.67 17.96 45.49
C ALA A 866 -42.97 17.36 46.88
N PRO A 867 -42.92 18.15 47.97
CA PRO A 867 -43.01 17.63 49.34
C PRO A 867 -44.41 17.12 49.68
N ALA A 868 -44.51 16.32 50.74
CA ALA A 868 -45.81 15.97 51.33
C ALA A 868 -46.50 17.24 51.84
N ASN A 869 -47.84 17.27 51.77
CA ASN A 869 -48.70 18.38 52.17
C ASN A 869 -48.55 19.70 51.37
N MET A 870 -47.75 19.73 50.30
CA MET A 870 -47.61 20.88 49.39
C MET A 870 -48.04 20.51 47.96
N ILE A 871 -48.42 21.51 47.15
CA ILE A 871 -48.79 21.32 45.73
C ILE A 871 -50.04 20.41 45.59
N ASN A 872 -51.06 20.65 46.43
CA ASN A 872 -52.29 19.84 46.51
C ASN A 872 -53.53 20.53 45.92
N SER A 873 -53.34 21.66 45.23
CA SER A 873 -54.41 22.44 44.62
C SER A 873 -53.93 23.08 43.32
N SER A 874 -54.81 23.16 42.32
CA SER A 874 -54.54 23.83 41.05
C SER A 874 -55.44 25.03 40.86
N SER A 875 -54.90 26.06 40.21
CA SER A 875 -55.61 27.28 39.80
C SER A 875 -55.92 27.27 38.30
N ASN A 876 -55.61 26.16 37.62
CA ASN A 876 -55.85 26.00 36.20
C ASN A 876 -57.36 25.79 35.97
N PRO A 877 -58.04 26.60 35.14
CA PRO A 877 -59.46 26.45 34.83
C PRO A 877 -59.85 25.08 34.26
N THR A 878 -58.90 24.35 33.68
CA THR A 878 -59.12 22.98 33.15
C THR A 878 -58.85 21.87 34.19
N CYS A 879 -58.48 22.22 35.43
CA CYS A 879 -58.28 21.24 36.50
C CYS A 879 -59.61 20.85 37.12
N PHE A 880 -60.05 19.61 36.89
CA PHE A 880 -61.25 19.05 37.52
C PHE A 880 -60.90 18.35 38.84
N PRO A 881 -61.72 18.48 39.90
CA PRO A 881 -61.54 17.74 41.14
C PRO A 881 -61.85 16.25 40.90
N LEU A 882 -60.80 15.45 40.76
CA LEU A 882 -60.90 14.00 40.58
C LEU A 882 -60.58 13.27 41.89
N SER A 883 -61.27 12.14 42.11
CA SER A 883 -61.06 11.26 43.24
C SER A 883 -60.31 10.01 42.79
N ALA A 884 -59.23 9.64 43.47
CA ALA A 884 -58.47 8.41 43.20
C ALA A 884 -59.16 7.16 43.77
N SER A 885 -60.27 7.33 44.49
CA SER A 885 -61.00 6.27 45.18
C SER A 885 -62.50 6.57 45.21
N LEU A 886 -63.32 5.53 45.00
CA LEU A 886 -64.77 5.58 45.20
C LEU A 886 -65.18 5.22 46.64
N ASN A 887 -64.21 4.88 47.50
CA ASN A 887 -64.45 4.50 48.88
C ASN A 887 -64.70 5.74 49.75
N ALA A 888 -65.90 5.87 50.29
CA ALA A 888 -66.31 7.00 51.13
C ALA A 888 -65.46 7.18 52.41
N ASN A 889 -64.77 6.13 52.86
CA ASN A 889 -63.88 6.17 54.03
C ASN A 889 -62.43 6.59 53.71
N ASP A 890 -62.08 6.77 52.43
CA ASP A 890 -60.76 7.24 52.03
C ASP A 890 -60.66 8.76 52.22
N LYS A 891 -60.07 9.16 53.35
CA LYS A 891 -59.87 10.58 53.72
C LYS A 891 -58.85 11.30 52.82
N ASN A 892 -58.08 10.60 51.99
CA ASN A 892 -57.07 11.16 51.08
C ASN A 892 -57.39 10.81 49.61
N SER A 893 -58.67 10.92 49.25
CA SER A 893 -59.16 10.54 47.93
C SER A 893 -58.89 11.60 46.84
N ARG A 894 -58.68 12.86 47.22
CA ARG A 894 -58.38 13.95 46.27
C ARG A 894 -56.91 13.96 45.86
N PHE A 895 -56.64 14.19 44.57
CA PHE A 895 -55.29 14.32 44.04
C PHE A 895 -55.16 15.48 43.05
N THR A 896 -53.92 15.95 42.84
CA THR A 896 -53.58 16.92 41.79
C THR A 896 -52.69 16.25 40.75
N GLN A 897 -52.82 16.62 39.47
CA GLN A 897 -51.95 16.15 38.40
C GLN A 897 -50.88 17.19 38.08
N ILE A 898 -49.64 16.72 37.94
CA ILE A 898 -48.51 17.51 37.47
C ILE A 898 -48.27 17.12 36.01
N SER A 899 -48.55 18.03 35.08
CA SER A 899 -48.39 17.82 33.63
C SER A 899 -47.07 18.38 33.08
N GLY A 900 -46.47 19.34 33.77
CA GLY A 900 -45.21 19.95 33.38
C GLY A 900 -44.60 20.79 34.51
N ILE A 901 -43.33 21.12 34.33
CA ILE A 901 -42.51 21.90 35.25
C ILE A 901 -41.91 23.06 34.46
N TYR A 902 -42.04 24.28 34.99
CA TYR A 902 -41.47 25.48 34.38
C TYR A 902 -40.40 26.04 35.31
N PHE A 903 -39.22 26.28 34.75
CA PHE A 903 -38.11 26.91 35.45
C PHE A 903 -38.05 28.37 35.05
N HIS A 904 -37.90 29.22 36.05
CA HIS A 904 -37.93 30.67 35.90
C HIS A 904 -36.60 31.29 36.34
N ASP A 905 -36.18 32.38 35.70
CA ASP A 905 -35.08 33.21 36.19
C ASP A 905 -35.52 34.12 37.36
N GLU A 906 -34.61 34.97 37.85
CA GLU A 906 -34.89 35.93 38.93
C GLU A 906 -35.99 36.95 38.59
N ASN A 907 -36.24 37.20 37.30
CA ASN A 907 -37.28 38.10 36.78
C ASN A 907 -38.57 37.36 36.41
N LEU A 908 -38.71 36.08 36.78
CA LEU A 908 -39.82 35.20 36.45
C LEU A 908 -40.01 34.87 34.96
N ASN A 909 -39.01 35.13 34.12
CA ASN A 909 -39.02 34.67 32.73
C ASN A 909 -38.83 33.15 32.67
N ILE A 910 -39.55 32.47 31.79
CA ILE A 910 -39.41 31.03 31.62
C ILE A 910 -38.12 30.73 30.86
N VAL A 911 -37.15 30.14 31.53
CA VAL A 911 -35.85 29.74 30.95
C VAL A 911 -35.82 28.28 30.51
N MET A 912 -36.66 27.42 31.10
CA MET A 912 -36.78 26.02 30.70
C MET A 912 -38.20 25.50 30.94
N LYS A 913 -38.67 24.62 30.06
CA LYS A 913 -39.95 23.92 30.18
C LYS A 913 -39.73 22.41 30.10
N THR A 914 -40.30 21.68 31.04
CA THR A 914 -40.33 20.21 31.02
C THR A 914 -41.77 19.76 30.92
N ALA A 915 -42.14 19.14 29.81
CA ALA A 915 -43.44 18.50 29.66
C ALA A 915 -43.32 17.02 30.04
N LEU A 916 -44.27 16.51 30.83
CA LEU A 916 -44.31 15.09 31.17
C LEU A 916 -45.14 14.35 30.12
N ALA A 917 -44.61 13.24 29.61
CA ALA A 917 -45.31 12.41 28.60
C ALA A 917 -46.68 11.90 29.10
N GLN A 918 -46.79 11.69 30.42
CA GLN A 918 -48.06 11.44 31.12
C GLN A 918 -48.11 12.29 32.40
N PRO A 919 -49.25 12.91 32.74
CA PRO A 919 -49.38 13.67 33.98
C PRO A 919 -49.19 12.77 35.21
N VAL A 920 -48.36 13.21 36.14
CA VAL A 920 -48.09 12.46 37.39
C VAL A 920 -49.12 12.83 38.44
N VAL A 921 -49.78 11.82 39.01
CA VAL A 921 -50.76 11.98 40.10
C VAL A 921 -50.03 12.18 41.44
N LYS A 922 -50.40 13.23 42.17
CA LYS A 922 -49.87 13.53 43.51
C LYS A 922 -51.00 13.65 44.53
N ARG A 923 -50.98 12.82 45.57
CA ARG A 923 -51.86 12.90 46.75
C ARG A 923 -51.21 13.71 47.87
N VAL A 924 -52.00 14.04 48.89
CA VAL A 924 -51.57 14.90 50.02
C VAL A 924 -50.34 14.34 50.74
N GLY A 925 -50.30 13.03 50.98
CA GLY A 925 -49.17 12.35 51.67
C GLY A 925 -47.95 12.04 50.80
N ASP A 926 -48.05 12.19 49.47
CA ASP A 926 -47.01 11.71 48.55
C ASP A 926 -45.80 12.66 48.54
N LYS A 927 -44.59 12.08 48.45
CA LYS A 927 -43.35 12.81 48.15
C LYS A 927 -42.84 12.35 46.80
N ILE A 928 -42.68 13.28 45.87
CA ILE A 928 -42.26 12.97 44.49
C ILE A 928 -41.04 13.82 44.15
N LEU A 929 -39.95 13.20 43.74
CA LEU A 929 -38.75 13.89 43.25
C LEU A 929 -38.75 13.87 41.72
N PHE A 930 -38.78 15.04 41.11
CA PHE A 930 -38.58 15.20 39.68
C PHE A 930 -37.11 15.53 39.43
N ARG A 931 -36.40 14.63 38.75
CA ARG A 931 -35.02 14.87 38.31
C ARG A 931 -35.02 15.25 36.85
N VAL A 932 -34.89 16.53 36.56
CA VAL A 932 -34.80 17.06 35.19
C VAL A 932 -33.33 17.16 34.82
N LYS A 933 -32.93 16.54 33.71
CA LYS A 933 -31.55 16.60 33.20
C LYS A 933 -31.51 17.45 31.93
N MET A 934 -30.49 18.29 31.82
CA MET A 934 -30.15 19.07 30.64
C MET A 934 -28.68 18.84 30.32
N ASP A 935 -28.40 18.42 29.09
CA ASP A 935 -27.08 18.41 28.47
C ASP A 935 -26.81 19.76 27.79
N TYR A 936 -25.53 20.12 27.71
CA TYR A 936 -25.02 21.36 27.09
C TYR A 936 -24.17 21.07 25.87
#